data_AF-A0A8C6TL32-F1
#
_entry.id   AF-A0A8C6TL32-F1
#
_cell.length_a   1.000
_cell.length_b   1.000
_cell.length_c   1.000
_cell.angle_alpha   90.00
_cell.angle_beta   90.00
_cell.angle_gamma   90.00
#
_symmetry.space_group_name_H-M   'P 1'
#
loop_
_entity.id
_entity.type
_entity.pdbx_description
1 polymer ?
#
loop_
_entity_poly.entity_id
_entity_poly.type
_entity_poly.pdbx_seq_one_letter_code
_entity_poly.pdbx_strand_id
1 'polypeptide(L)'
;MAAREEHASSEVLRGLTRHLNCLNEDNKATRKRAIEQIKKETIDKNLSSGVLQEVFTVLLKPLLKCLSDPMEKCRETAITILLEFIRCVPRPEESLPYLMPCLAQRFGEKDIVESAEELRLSALEMLTLTVEVCGKHLAPYLNEMINILQRSIIDPFPDVKRESCKCTIQFAKSVPEHFHMQAESLVQPLMQTVSHQHSRVRVSVIEATGAVIQYGTGKNLNDVASHLAQRLFDDSPQVRKAVTVVVGDWLLHLRDRYSYFHTLIPLLLTNISDDIPEIKLLASDLWWQVGAQWEKENEEDIKDKMDFLLTPPPFYPSEVTRPGLGCRELVVRNLSRLVPAITHDVTDWLVATRVRTSQLLSVLLLHAEDHCTQHLQPLLAMLYRACTDTEKDVVNNCLAAAKLLGTFVPPAVFLRLMLDHVTSPSASHPWAHLMVLAAVLRGCPKPLLKPHLEEVANTLARQDVCQEYTQVVYLEQLLACVEVLLDQCDSECSCISLQLLKILVTIQSLSTEPQLTEKAVDSLHVLCKVQSLDSPEQLYRVHMEQLMGWLSASIHSWSSYSPERLQLHVIVTQSGPVIGEFVSHLMQILLKCLQPEKDPEMKMSILTMLAKLLLEAPKTLDSQGHFQEHSERFLCDILLPNLVWRAGRTAAAVRTAAISCLLALLHGGAITPAQVLCVEEKLSPPLLSALEEDSQMARLLTCRSVSAMIKLVGPSLHPEALNKIYPELLKRLDDSSEEVRAVALEALGLWFSGLSKEYSPELCAGHLQFIFQQLLLHLDDPDSAVQDQVLEVLKKGSPVHLSLLKTETEAVRDKQRCPMYCDRLLEHILSLTTQQSTE
;
A
#
# COMPACT_ATOMS: atom_id res chain seq x y z
N MET A 1 -41.43 50.72 -54.65
CA MET A 1 -41.75 50.12 -53.34
C MET A 1 -41.65 51.17 -52.24
N ALA A 2 -40.52 51.87 -52.09
CA ALA A 2 -40.31 52.94 -51.10
C ALA A 2 -41.48 53.93 -50.91
N ALA A 3 -42.00 54.55 -51.99
CA ALA A 3 -43.13 55.50 -51.87
C ALA A 3 -44.46 54.86 -51.39
N ARG A 4 -44.66 53.55 -51.59
CA ARG A 4 -45.82 52.82 -51.06
C ARG A 4 -45.62 52.43 -49.59
N GLU A 5 -44.39 52.13 -49.19
CA GLU A 5 -44.02 51.83 -47.80
C GLU A 5 -44.07 53.09 -46.93
N GLU A 6 -43.63 54.24 -47.46
CA GLU A 6 -43.73 55.55 -46.79
C GLU A 6 -45.18 55.99 -46.56
N HIS A 7 -46.06 55.72 -47.54
CA HIS A 7 -47.49 55.97 -47.36
C HIS A 7 -48.11 55.05 -46.31
N ALA A 8 -47.77 53.76 -46.34
CA ALA A 8 -48.26 52.77 -45.38
C ALA A 8 -47.75 53.04 -43.94
N SER A 9 -46.50 53.47 -43.77
CA SER A 9 -45.95 53.85 -42.46
C SER A 9 -46.61 55.11 -41.91
N SER A 10 -46.86 56.12 -42.75
CA SER A 10 -47.60 57.33 -42.37
C SER A 10 -49.03 57.02 -41.91
N GLU A 11 -49.73 56.10 -42.59
CA GLU A 11 -51.08 55.68 -42.20
C GLU A 11 -51.10 54.98 -40.84
N VAL A 12 -50.14 54.09 -40.59
CA VAL A 12 -49.97 53.42 -39.29
C VAL A 12 -49.66 54.45 -38.20
N LEU A 13 -48.70 55.35 -38.41
CA LEU A 13 -48.34 56.38 -37.44
C LEU A 13 -49.49 57.34 -37.11
N ARG A 14 -50.32 57.68 -38.10
CA ARG A 14 -51.54 58.47 -37.87
C ARG A 14 -52.52 57.74 -36.96
N GLY A 15 -52.68 56.42 -37.12
CA GLY A 15 -53.48 55.58 -36.23
C GLY A 15 -52.94 55.52 -34.80
N LEU A 16 -51.62 55.47 -34.67
CA LEU A 16 -50.92 55.38 -33.38
C LEU A 16 -50.86 56.70 -32.60
N THR A 17 -51.11 57.86 -33.24
CA THR A 17 -50.94 59.19 -32.63
C THR A 17 -51.72 59.34 -31.33
N ARG A 18 -52.97 58.86 -31.27
CA ARG A 18 -53.78 58.90 -30.04
C ARG A 18 -53.14 58.07 -28.93
N HIS A 19 -52.72 56.85 -29.24
CA HIS A 19 -52.15 55.92 -28.27
C HIS A 19 -50.80 56.44 -27.74
N LEU A 20 -49.98 57.05 -28.61
CA LEU A 20 -48.74 57.72 -28.22
C LEU A 20 -48.95 58.85 -27.20
N ASN A 21 -50.00 59.65 -27.39
CA ASN A 21 -50.35 60.69 -26.41
C ASN A 21 -50.79 60.06 -25.08
N CYS A 22 -51.59 59.00 -25.14
CA CYS A 22 -52.04 58.27 -23.95
C CYS A 22 -50.90 57.62 -23.13
N LEU A 23 -49.72 57.38 -23.71
CA LEU A 23 -48.54 56.91 -22.96
C LEU A 23 -47.99 57.94 -21.96
N ASN A 24 -48.37 59.22 -22.08
CA ASN A 24 -47.92 60.29 -21.17
C ASN A 24 -48.98 60.69 -20.13
N GLU A 25 -50.15 60.05 -20.10
CA GLU A 25 -51.20 60.35 -19.13
C GLU A 25 -50.88 59.78 -17.73
N ASP A 26 -51.40 60.42 -16.67
CA ASP A 26 -51.16 59.99 -15.28
C ASP A 26 -51.80 58.62 -14.96
N ASN A 27 -52.87 58.25 -15.65
CA ASN A 27 -53.61 57.02 -15.39
C ASN A 27 -52.88 55.78 -15.91
N LYS A 28 -52.42 54.93 -14.99
CA LYS A 28 -51.72 53.67 -15.28
C LYS A 28 -52.50 52.73 -16.22
N ALA A 29 -53.82 52.65 -16.07
CA ALA A 29 -54.67 51.78 -16.89
C ALA A 29 -54.88 52.32 -18.32
N THR A 30 -54.78 53.64 -18.51
CA THR A 30 -54.81 54.24 -19.85
C THR A 30 -53.49 53.98 -20.57
N ARG A 31 -52.35 54.18 -19.90
CA ARG A 31 -51.02 53.86 -20.45
C ARG A 31 -50.89 52.38 -20.84
N LYS A 32 -51.37 51.46 -19.98
CA LYS A 32 -51.39 50.02 -20.29
C LYS A 32 -52.19 49.70 -21.56
N ARG A 33 -53.43 50.20 -21.66
CA ARG A 33 -54.26 49.97 -22.85
C ARG A 33 -53.63 50.58 -24.11
N ALA A 34 -52.99 51.75 -23.98
CA ALA A 34 -52.31 52.40 -25.08
C ALA A 34 -51.14 51.58 -25.61
N ILE A 35 -50.27 51.05 -24.73
CA ILE A 35 -49.12 50.25 -25.17
C ILE A 35 -49.54 48.88 -25.75
N GLU A 36 -50.58 48.24 -25.20
CA GLU A 36 -51.16 47.02 -25.76
C GLU A 36 -51.73 47.26 -27.17
N GLN A 37 -52.37 48.42 -27.37
CA GLN A 37 -52.92 48.77 -28.67
C GLN A 37 -51.84 49.16 -29.68
N ILE A 38 -50.75 49.79 -29.23
CA ILE A 38 -49.55 50.04 -30.07
C ILE A 38 -48.97 48.72 -30.56
N LYS A 39 -48.80 47.72 -29.68
CA LYS A 39 -48.37 46.36 -30.09
C LYS A 39 -49.29 45.77 -31.17
N LYS A 40 -50.60 45.84 -30.93
CA LYS A 40 -51.62 45.28 -31.84
C LYS A 40 -51.63 45.93 -33.21
N GLU A 41 -51.43 47.24 -33.27
CA GLU A 41 -51.46 48.02 -34.51
C GLU A 41 -50.12 47.97 -35.28
N THR A 42 -49.06 47.43 -34.67
CA THR A 42 -47.73 47.33 -35.27
C THR A 42 -47.31 45.87 -35.47
N ILE A 43 -46.71 45.25 -34.47
CA ILE A 43 -46.12 43.92 -34.52
C ILE A 43 -47.16 42.86 -34.88
N ASP A 44 -48.36 42.92 -34.29
CA ASP A 44 -49.39 41.89 -34.53
C ASP A 44 -50.11 42.06 -35.89
N LYS A 45 -49.84 43.16 -36.62
CA LYS A 45 -50.52 43.52 -37.87
C LYS A 45 -49.80 43.00 -39.13
N ASN A 46 -48.76 42.16 -38.98
CA ASN A 46 -47.98 41.56 -40.06
C ASN A 46 -47.53 42.58 -41.13
N LEU A 47 -47.01 43.73 -40.67
CA LEU A 47 -46.50 44.79 -41.55
C LEU A 47 -45.19 44.35 -42.22
N SER A 48 -44.89 44.89 -43.40
CA SER A 48 -43.60 44.68 -44.07
C SER A 48 -42.45 45.29 -43.26
N SER A 49 -41.27 44.66 -43.29
CA SER A 49 -40.08 45.10 -42.53
C SER A 49 -39.66 46.55 -42.81
N GLY A 50 -39.79 47.04 -44.04
CA GLY A 50 -39.52 48.45 -44.39
C GLY A 50 -40.48 49.44 -43.70
N VAL A 51 -41.77 49.10 -43.62
CA VAL A 51 -42.77 49.89 -42.88
C VAL A 51 -42.49 49.85 -41.38
N LEU A 52 -42.09 48.69 -40.84
CA LEU A 52 -41.71 48.57 -39.44
C LEU A 52 -40.49 49.41 -39.08
N GLN A 53 -39.51 49.60 -39.99
CA GLN A 53 -38.37 50.50 -39.76
C GLN A 53 -38.84 51.93 -39.47
N GLU A 54 -39.65 52.49 -40.38
CA GLU A 54 -40.12 53.88 -40.28
C GLU A 54 -40.99 54.08 -39.04
N VAL A 55 -41.84 53.08 -38.72
CA VAL A 55 -42.65 53.09 -37.51
C VAL A 55 -41.77 53.01 -36.26
N PHE A 56 -40.77 52.13 -36.24
CA PHE A 56 -39.87 51.95 -35.10
C PHE A 56 -39.08 53.21 -34.78
N THR A 57 -38.57 53.92 -35.80
CA THR A 57 -37.83 55.18 -35.63
C THR A 57 -38.62 56.22 -34.84
N VAL A 58 -39.93 56.31 -35.05
CA VAL A 58 -40.82 57.23 -34.31
C VAL A 58 -41.20 56.68 -32.93
N LEU A 59 -41.44 55.36 -32.83
CA LEU A 59 -41.87 54.73 -31.58
C LEU A 59 -40.76 54.50 -30.55
N LEU A 60 -39.49 54.49 -30.97
CA LEU A 60 -38.36 54.12 -30.12
C LEU A 60 -38.31 54.93 -28.82
N LYS A 61 -38.28 56.26 -28.90
CA LYS A 61 -38.21 57.12 -27.69
C LYS A 61 -39.42 56.96 -26.76
N PRO A 62 -40.68 56.98 -27.25
CA PRO A 62 -41.84 56.64 -26.43
C PRO A 62 -41.74 55.29 -25.72
N LEU A 63 -41.32 54.23 -26.44
CA LEU A 63 -41.19 52.88 -25.87
C LEU A 63 -40.07 52.80 -24.82
N LEU A 64 -38.93 53.45 -25.06
CA LEU A 64 -37.85 53.55 -24.07
C LEU A 64 -38.30 54.26 -22.79
N LYS A 65 -39.13 55.31 -22.90
CA LYS A 65 -39.72 55.96 -21.72
C LYS A 65 -40.64 55.01 -20.94
N CYS A 66 -41.38 54.14 -21.63
CA CYS A 66 -42.23 53.13 -20.98
C CYS A 66 -41.45 52.06 -20.21
N LEU A 67 -40.15 51.87 -20.48
CA LEU A 67 -39.30 51.03 -19.65
C LEU A 67 -39.23 51.53 -18.21
N SER A 68 -39.46 52.82 -17.95
CA SER A 68 -39.48 53.39 -16.59
C SER A 68 -40.90 53.63 -16.06
N ASP A 69 -41.93 53.02 -16.64
CA ASP A 69 -43.31 53.14 -16.15
C ASP A 69 -43.45 52.50 -14.76
N PRO A 70 -44.17 53.12 -13.80
CA PRO A 70 -44.45 52.50 -12.52
C PRO A 70 -45.28 51.20 -12.62
N MET A 71 -46.00 50.96 -13.71
CA MET A 71 -46.73 49.72 -13.95
C MET A 71 -45.86 48.68 -14.67
N GLU A 72 -45.62 47.55 -14.00
CA GLU A 72 -44.81 46.44 -14.51
C GLU A 72 -45.27 45.94 -15.89
N LYS A 73 -46.59 45.79 -16.09
CA LYS A 73 -47.14 45.33 -17.37
C LYS A 73 -46.83 46.28 -18.54
N CYS A 74 -46.71 47.58 -18.28
CA CYS A 74 -46.28 48.54 -19.30
C CYS A 74 -44.81 48.32 -19.67
N ARG A 75 -43.94 48.10 -18.67
CA ARG A 75 -42.52 47.81 -18.89
C ARG A 75 -42.32 46.50 -19.67
N GLU A 76 -43.01 45.44 -19.26
CA GLU A 76 -43.03 44.14 -19.94
C GLU A 76 -43.43 44.26 -21.41
N THR A 77 -44.53 44.96 -21.68
CA THR A 77 -45.05 45.15 -23.03
C THR A 77 -44.09 46.02 -23.86
N ALA A 78 -43.45 47.02 -23.26
CA ALA A 78 -42.44 47.84 -23.93
C ALA A 78 -41.23 47.01 -24.36
N ILE A 79 -40.67 46.18 -23.45
CA ILE A 79 -39.55 45.27 -23.77
C ILE A 79 -39.96 44.32 -24.91
N THR A 80 -41.16 43.74 -24.84
CA THR A 80 -41.67 42.85 -25.88
C THR A 80 -41.75 43.55 -27.24
N ILE A 81 -42.32 44.77 -27.29
CA ILE A 81 -42.42 45.53 -28.54
C ILE A 81 -41.03 45.86 -29.09
N LEU A 82 -40.11 46.33 -28.25
CA LEU A 82 -38.74 46.66 -28.66
C LEU A 82 -38.00 45.42 -29.21
N LEU A 83 -38.10 44.28 -28.52
CA LEU A 83 -37.54 43.00 -28.96
C LEU A 83 -38.05 42.60 -30.36
N GLU A 84 -39.37 42.67 -30.57
CA GLU A 84 -39.96 42.29 -31.86
C GLU A 84 -39.61 43.28 -32.98
N PHE A 85 -39.49 44.57 -32.69
CA PHE A 85 -38.98 45.53 -33.66
C PHE A 85 -37.54 45.21 -34.05
N ILE A 86 -36.64 45.04 -33.07
CA ILE A 86 -35.23 44.71 -33.30
C ILE A 86 -35.09 43.43 -34.15
N ARG A 87 -35.99 42.45 -33.96
CA ARG A 87 -36.02 41.21 -34.76
C ARG A 87 -36.45 41.43 -36.21
N CYS A 88 -37.41 42.33 -36.46
CA CYS A 88 -38.11 42.40 -37.74
C CYS A 88 -37.63 43.51 -38.67
N VAL A 89 -36.98 44.55 -38.14
CA VAL A 89 -36.58 45.71 -38.93
C VAL A 89 -35.29 45.45 -39.72
N PRO A 90 -35.12 46.03 -40.92
CA PRO A 90 -33.94 45.82 -41.77
C PRO A 90 -32.68 46.54 -41.28
N ARG A 91 -32.81 47.61 -40.47
CA ARG A 91 -31.69 48.41 -39.95
C ARG A 91 -31.84 48.62 -38.44
N PRO A 92 -31.74 47.57 -37.62
CA PRO A 92 -31.88 47.66 -36.16
C PRO A 92 -30.81 48.54 -35.52
N GLU A 93 -29.65 48.71 -36.17
CA GLU A 93 -28.53 49.53 -35.70
C GLU A 93 -28.88 51.02 -35.56
N GLU A 94 -29.89 51.52 -36.29
CA GLU A 94 -30.37 52.91 -36.16
C GLU A 94 -30.95 53.21 -34.78
N SER A 95 -31.34 52.18 -34.02
CA SER A 95 -31.90 52.33 -32.67
C SER A 95 -30.84 52.52 -31.57
N LEU A 96 -29.59 52.08 -31.83
CA LEU A 96 -28.53 52.02 -30.81
C LEU A 96 -28.23 53.36 -30.11
N PRO A 97 -28.21 54.53 -30.78
CA PRO A 97 -27.91 55.81 -30.14
C PRO A 97 -28.87 56.19 -29.01
N TYR A 98 -30.11 55.67 -29.04
CA TYR A 98 -31.10 55.91 -28.00
C TYR A 98 -31.30 54.69 -27.09
N LEU A 99 -31.23 53.49 -27.66
CA LEU A 99 -31.42 52.23 -26.93
C LEU A 99 -30.30 52.02 -25.90
N MET A 100 -29.04 52.10 -26.32
CA MET A 100 -27.90 51.73 -25.46
C MET A 100 -27.76 52.61 -24.22
N PRO A 101 -27.82 53.96 -24.30
CA PRO A 101 -27.79 54.80 -23.11
C PRO A 101 -28.96 54.53 -22.15
N CYS A 102 -30.15 54.26 -22.69
CA CYS A 102 -31.34 53.97 -21.88
C CYS A 102 -31.21 52.64 -21.13
N LEU A 103 -30.71 51.60 -21.79
CA LEU A 103 -30.44 50.31 -21.16
C LEU A 103 -29.31 50.40 -20.12
N ALA A 104 -28.24 51.15 -20.42
CA ALA A 104 -27.13 51.34 -19.49
C ALA A 104 -27.57 52.06 -18.21
N GLN A 105 -28.41 53.10 -18.34
CA GLN A 105 -28.97 53.79 -17.19
C GLN A 105 -29.85 52.87 -16.32
N ARG A 106 -30.64 52.00 -16.95
CA ARG A 106 -31.59 51.15 -16.21
C ARG A 106 -30.96 49.88 -15.65
N PHE A 107 -30.03 49.27 -16.36
CA PHE A 107 -29.50 47.93 -16.08
C PHE A 107 -27.98 47.90 -15.83
N GLY A 108 -27.27 49.02 -16.02
CA GLY A 108 -25.82 49.15 -15.80
C GLY A 108 -25.42 49.96 -14.56
N GLU A 109 -26.37 50.62 -13.89
CA GLU A 109 -26.13 51.33 -12.63
C GLU A 109 -25.85 50.37 -11.45
N LYS A 110 -25.28 50.88 -10.36
CA LYS A 110 -24.91 50.07 -9.20
C LYS A 110 -26.13 49.48 -8.47
N ASP A 111 -27.20 50.25 -8.38
CA ASP A 111 -28.42 49.86 -7.71
C ASP A 111 -29.38 49.18 -8.69
N ILE A 112 -30.05 48.12 -8.26
CA ILE A 112 -31.03 47.41 -9.08
C ILE A 112 -32.27 48.29 -9.24
N VAL A 113 -32.40 48.93 -10.41
CA VAL A 113 -33.54 49.81 -10.72
C VAL A 113 -34.80 49.01 -11.12
N GLU A 114 -34.65 47.91 -11.84
CA GLU A 114 -35.76 47.01 -12.20
C GLU A 114 -35.89 45.88 -11.18
N SER A 115 -36.92 45.93 -10.34
CA SER A 115 -37.15 44.93 -9.30
C SER A 115 -37.61 43.57 -9.84
N ALA A 116 -38.35 43.55 -10.96
CA ALA A 116 -38.90 42.31 -11.50
C ALA A 116 -37.83 41.49 -12.24
N GLU A 117 -37.53 40.29 -11.73
CA GLU A 117 -36.47 39.43 -12.28
C GLU A 117 -36.75 38.96 -13.72
N GLU A 118 -38.00 38.65 -14.03
CA GLU A 118 -38.45 38.28 -15.39
C GLU A 118 -38.29 39.43 -16.39
N LEU A 119 -38.43 40.69 -15.94
CA LEU A 119 -38.20 41.85 -16.80
C LEU A 119 -36.72 42.13 -17.01
N ARG A 120 -35.88 41.89 -15.98
CA ARG A 120 -34.42 41.94 -16.16
C ARG A 120 -33.97 40.88 -17.16
N LEU A 121 -34.50 39.66 -17.08
CA LEU A 121 -34.25 38.59 -18.05
C LEU A 121 -34.69 39.02 -19.45
N SER A 122 -35.95 39.44 -19.61
CA SER A 122 -36.50 39.85 -20.92
C SER A 122 -35.70 41.00 -21.56
N ALA A 123 -35.25 41.97 -20.75
CA ALA A 123 -34.42 43.07 -21.24
C ALA A 123 -33.04 42.60 -21.70
N LEU A 124 -32.48 41.59 -21.03
CA LEU A 124 -31.19 41.02 -21.38
C LEU A 124 -31.26 40.07 -22.59
N GLU A 125 -32.36 39.35 -22.76
CA GLU A 125 -32.66 38.60 -24.00
C GLU A 125 -32.78 39.57 -25.18
N MET A 126 -33.40 40.73 -24.98
CA MET A 126 -33.43 41.81 -25.97
C MET A 126 -32.04 42.37 -26.25
N LEU A 127 -31.21 42.57 -25.24
CA LEU A 127 -29.82 43.00 -25.43
C LEU A 127 -29.03 41.95 -26.22
N THR A 128 -29.20 40.68 -25.91
CA THR A 128 -28.56 39.55 -26.61
C THR A 128 -28.97 39.50 -28.07
N LEU A 129 -30.26 39.64 -28.38
CA LEU A 129 -30.74 39.76 -29.76
C LEU A 129 -30.14 40.98 -30.45
N THR A 130 -30.04 42.12 -29.75
CA THR A 130 -29.42 43.34 -30.29
C THR A 130 -27.96 43.08 -30.68
N VAL A 131 -27.22 42.33 -29.87
CA VAL A 131 -25.85 41.89 -30.20
C VAL A 131 -25.84 41.04 -31.46
N GLU A 132 -26.73 40.04 -31.54
CA GLU A 132 -26.83 39.13 -32.68
C GLU A 132 -27.11 39.86 -34.00
N VAL A 133 -28.04 40.82 -34.01
CA VAL A 133 -28.46 41.50 -35.25
C VAL A 133 -27.62 42.74 -35.60
N CYS A 134 -27.08 43.47 -34.61
CA CYS A 134 -26.30 44.68 -34.87
C CYS A 134 -24.78 44.41 -34.96
N GLY A 135 -24.28 43.33 -34.37
CA GLY A 135 -22.87 42.92 -34.42
C GLY A 135 -21.89 44.07 -34.14
N LYS A 136 -20.99 44.32 -35.10
CA LYS A 136 -19.92 45.34 -34.99
C LYS A 136 -20.42 46.78 -34.76
N HIS A 137 -21.68 47.08 -35.08
CA HIS A 137 -22.26 48.41 -34.85
C HIS A 137 -22.38 48.77 -33.36
N LEU A 138 -22.22 47.80 -32.46
CA LEU A 138 -22.17 48.01 -31.02
C LEU A 138 -20.82 48.47 -30.48
N ALA A 139 -19.75 48.48 -31.29
CA ALA A 139 -18.42 48.90 -30.85
C ALA A 139 -18.36 50.29 -30.19
N PRO A 140 -19.10 51.32 -30.66
CA PRO A 140 -19.14 52.64 -30.00
C PRO A 140 -19.77 52.63 -28.60
N TYR A 141 -20.53 51.59 -28.25
CA TYR A 141 -21.27 51.46 -26.99
C TYR A 141 -20.61 50.46 -26.04
N LEU A 142 -19.29 50.26 -26.17
CA LEU A 142 -18.54 49.30 -25.37
C LEU A 142 -18.71 49.55 -23.87
N ASN A 143 -18.62 50.80 -23.41
CA ASN A 143 -18.78 51.15 -21.99
C ASN A 143 -20.15 50.75 -21.47
N GLU A 144 -21.21 51.10 -22.21
CA GLU A 144 -22.60 50.81 -21.88
C GLU A 144 -22.84 49.29 -21.78
N MET A 145 -22.38 48.54 -22.78
CA MET A 145 -22.48 47.09 -22.81
C MET A 145 -21.78 46.46 -21.60
N ILE A 146 -20.52 46.84 -21.35
CA ILE A 146 -19.72 46.27 -20.27
C ILE A 146 -20.35 46.59 -18.90
N ASN A 147 -20.82 47.82 -18.69
CA ASN A 147 -21.50 48.21 -17.45
C ASN A 147 -22.75 47.35 -17.18
N ILE A 148 -23.59 47.12 -18.20
CA ILE A 148 -24.77 46.25 -18.07
C ILE A 148 -24.34 44.82 -17.75
N LEU A 149 -23.34 44.28 -18.45
CA LEU A 149 -22.85 42.91 -18.24
C LEU A 149 -22.23 42.72 -16.85
N GLN A 150 -21.46 43.68 -16.34
CA GLN A 150 -20.87 43.63 -15.00
C GLN A 150 -21.95 43.47 -13.91
N ARG A 151 -23.11 44.13 -14.06
CA ARG A 151 -24.21 44.05 -13.09
C ARG A 151 -25.03 42.77 -13.26
N SER A 152 -25.33 42.41 -14.50
CA SER A 152 -26.21 41.29 -14.80
C SER A 152 -25.55 39.92 -14.59
N ILE A 153 -24.22 39.78 -14.75
CA ILE A 153 -23.48 38.54 -14.43
C ILE A 153 -23.63 38.17 -12.94
N ILE A 154 -23.66 39.17 -12.05
CA ILE A 154 -23.81 38.95 -10.61
C ILE A 154 -25.27 39.07 -10.14
N ASP A 155 -26.25 39.14 -11.05
CA ASP A 155 -27.68 39.26 -10.70
C ASP A 155 -28.15 38.14 -9.76
N PRO A 156 -29.02 38.40 -8.78
CA PRO A 156 -29.57 37.36 -7.91
C PRO A 156 -30.34 36.27 -8.66
N PHE A 157 -30.93 36.57 -9.83
CA PHE A 157 -31.74 35.62 -10.59
C PHE A 157 -30.87 34.75 -11.53
N PRO A 158 -30.88 33.42 -11.39
CA PRO A 158 -29.99 32.53 -12.14
C PRO A 158 -30.10 32.62 -13.67
N ASP A 159 -31.30 32.84 -14.22
CA ASP A 159 -31.46 32.89 -15.67
C ASP A 159 -30.94 34.21 -16.26
N VAL A 160 -31.00 35.32 -15.52
CA VAL A 160 -30.30 36.57 -15.90
C VAL A 160 -28.80 36.32 -15.98
N LYS A 161 -28.20 35.65 -14.99
CA LYS A 161 -26.76 35.33 -15.04
C LYS A 161 -26.39 34.54 -16.29
N ARG A 162 -27.21 33.55 -16.66
CA ARG A 162 -26.98 32.68 -17.83
C ARG A 162 -27.10 33.46 -19.15
N GLU A 163 -28.16 34.25 -19.31
CA GLU A 163 -28.31 35.09 -20.49
C GLU A 163 -27.22 36.16 -20.55
N SER A 164 -26.72 36.65 -19.41
CA SER A 164 -25.60 37.62 -19.35
C SER A 164 -24.32 37.01 -19.89
N CYS A 165 -24.05 35.76 -19.49
CA CYS A 165 -22.91 35.01 -19.97
C CYS A 165 -23.01 34.78 -21.49
N LYS A 166 -24.18 34.36 -21.99
CA LYS A 166 -24.43 34.20 -23.43
C LYS A 166 -24.24 35.52 -24.20
N CYS A 167 -24.82 36.61 -23.70
CA CYS A 167 -24.66 37.94 -24.27
C CYS A 167 -23.19 38.37 -24.30
N THR A 168 -22.43 38.10 -23.22
CA THR A 168 -20.99 38.39 -23.13
C THR A 168 -20.21 37.66 -24.22
N ILE A 169 -20.47 36.37 -24.41
CA ILE A 169 -19.80 35.55 -25.45
C ILE A 169 -20.09 36.10 -26.84
N GLN A 170 -21.36 36.37 -27.16
CA GLN A 170 -21.75 36.90 -28.46
C GLN A 170 -21.17 38.29 -28.71
N PHE A 171 -21.14 39.15 -27.69
CA PHE A 171 -20.62 40.50 -27.81
C PHE A 171 -19.10 40.49 -28.04
N ALA A 172 -18.36 39.70 -27.26
CA ALA A 172 -16.92 39.52 -27.46
C ALA A 172 -16.57 39.07 -28.89
N LYS A 173 -17.35 38.12 -29.44
CA LYS A 173 -17.21 37.64 -30.83
C LYS A 173 -17.59 38.68 -31.89
N SER A 174 -18.52 39.58 -31.57
CA SER A 174 -19.04 40.59 -32.50
C SER A 174 -18.15 41.82 -32.63
N VAL A 175 -17.38 42.16 -31.59
CA VAL A 175 -16.47 43.32 -31.55
C VAL A 175 -15.04 42.97 -31.09
N PRO A 176 -14.38 41.97 -31.70
CA PRO A 176 -13.10 41.45 -31.21
C PRO A 176 -11.98 42.50 -31.18
N GLU A 177 -12.00 43.46 -32.12
CA GLU A 177 -11.00 44.54 -32.21
C GLU A 177 -11.08 45.54 -31.05
N HIS A 178 -12.23 45.68 -30.39
CA HIS A 178 -12.46 46.70 -29.35
C HIS A 178 -12.65 46.08 -27.96
N PHE A 179 -13.15 44.85 -27.88
CA PHE A 179 -13.53 44.20 -26.63
C PHE A 179 -12.39 44.16 -25.59
N HIS A 180 -11.15 43.95 -26.05
CA HIS A 180 -9.95 43.90 -25.20
C HIS A 180 -9.73 45.18 -24.36
N MET A 181 -10.29 46.33 -24.76
CA MET A 181 -10.14 47.59 -24.03
C MET A 181 -10.81 47.56 -22.66
N GLN A 182 -11.81 46.69 -22.44
CA GLN A 182 -12.56 46.60 -21.19
C GLN A 182 -12.86 45.18 -20.69
N ALA A 183 -12.44 44.15 -21.43
CA ALA A 183 -12.66 42.74 -21.08
C ALA A 183 -12.29 42.37 -19.63
N GLU A 184 -11.17 42.90 -19.13
CA GLU A 184 -10.66 42.63 -17.77
C GLU A 184 -11.69 42.97 -16.67
N SER A 185 -12.51 43.98 -16.89
CA SER A 185 -13.52 44.43 -15.93
C SER A 185 -14.64 43.41 -15.69
N LEU A 186 -14.79 42.41 -16.57
CA LEU A 186 -15.76 41.31 -16.44
C LEU A 186 -15.21 40.11 -15.66
N VAL A 187 -13.89 40.02 -15.48
CA VAL A 187 -13.24 38.87 -14.81
C VAL A 187 -13.74 38.73 -13.37
N GLN A 188 -13.74 39.81 -12.59
CA GLN A 188 -14.19 39.77 -11.20
C GLN A 188 -15.66 39.33 -11.05
N PRO A 189 -16.65 39.91 -11.77
CA PRO A 189 -18.03 39.42 -11.79
C PRO A 189 -18.18 37.93 -12.13
N LEU A 190 -17.41 37.44 -13.11
CA LEU A 190 -17.42 36.04 -13.52
C LEU A 190 -16.87 35.14 -12.41
N MET A 191 -15.73 35.50 -11.80
CA MET A 191 -15.12 34.71 -10.72
C MET A 191 -15.98 34.68 -9.46
N GLN A 192 -16.77 35.73 -9.18
CA GLN A 192 -17.79 35.69 -8.11
C GLN A 192 -18.91 34.69 -8.39
N THR A 193 -19.19 34.39 -9.65
CA THR A 193 -20.34 33.59 -10.08
C THR A 193 -19.96 32.14 -10.45
N VAL A 194 -18.67 31.85 -10.65
CA VAL A 194 -18.18 30.52 -11.07
C VAL A 194 -18.44 29.40 -10.06
N SER A 195 -18.70 29.76 -8.78
CA SER A 195 -19.06 28.85 -7.69
C SER A 195 -20.55 28.82 -7.36
N HIS A 196 -21.40 29.28 -8.26
CA HIS A 196 -22.85 29.30 -8.06
C HIS A 196 -23.44 27.90 -7.83
N GLN A 197 -24.48 27.78 -7.01
CA GLN A 197 -25.11 26.50 -6.64
C GLN A 197 -25.63 25.68 -7.85
N HIS A 198 -26.18 26.35 -8.88
CA HIS A 198 -26.70 25.70 -10.09
C HIS A 198 -25.60 25.44 -11.12
N SER A 199 -25.41 24.18 -11.53
CA SER A 199 -24.39 23.78 -12.51
C SER A 199 -24.54 24.47 -13.87
N ARG A 200 -25.77 24.68 -14.35
CA ARG A 200 -26.03 25.40 -15.61
C ARG A 200 -25.50 26.84 -15.61
N VAL A 201 -25.52 27.51 -14.46
CA VAL A 201 -24.93 28.85 -14.30
C VAL A 201 -23.41 28.75 -14.35
N ARG A 202 -22.82 27.80 -13.63
CA ARG A 202 -21.36 27.58 -13.63
C ARG A 202 -20.83 27.29 -15.04
N VAL A 203 -21.52 26.44 -15.81
CA VAL A 203 -21.20 26.18 -17.23
C VAL A 203 -21.19 27.48 -18.03
N SER A 204 -22.27 28.27 -17.93
CA SER A 204 -22.40 29.53 -18.68
C SER A 204 -21.28 30.52 -18.31
N VAL A 205 -20.93 30.61 -17.02
CA VAL A 205 -19.84 31.47 -16.53
C VAL A 205 -18.48 31.00 -17.04
N ILE A 206 -18.22 29.69 -17.09
CA ILE A 206 -16.97 29.14 -17.62
C ILE A 206 -16.84 29.46 -19.12
N GLU A 207 -17.90 29.24 -19.89
CA GLU A 207 -17.93 29.57 -21.33
C GLU A 207 -17.72 31.07 -21.58
N ALA A 208 -18.37 31.92 -20.78
CA ALA A 208 -18.19 33.38 -20.86
C ALA A 208 -16.78 33.82 -20.47
N THR A 209 -16.21 33.20 -19.43
CA THR A 209 -14.82 33.41 -19.04
C THR A 209 -13.88 33.02 -20.18
N GLY A 210 -14.15 31.89 -20.85
CA GLY A 210 -13.49 31.46 -22.08
C GLY A 210 -13.41 32.57 -23.12
N ALA A 211 -14.55 33.13 -23.49
CA ALA A 211 -14.63 34.22 -24.46
C ALA A 211 -13.94 35.51 -23.95
N VAL A 212 -14.10 35.86 -22.67
CA VAL A 212 -13.51 37.09 -22.10
C VAL A 212 -11.98 37.07 -22.17
N ILE A 213 -11.36 35.93 -21.87
CA ILE A 213 -9.90 35.78 -21.98
C ILE A 213 -9.47 35.71 -23.45
N GLN A 214 -10.21 34.96 -24.29
CA GLN A 214 -9.88 34.73 -25.71
C GLN A 214 -9.86 36.04 -26.52
N TYR A 215 -10.82 36.93 -26.28
CA TYR A 215 -10.95 38.23 -26.97
C TYR A 215 -10.44 39.41 -26.13
N GLY A 216 -9.89 39.14 -24.94
CA GLY A 216 -9.31 40.11 -24.04
C GLY A 216 -7.82 40.37 -24.30
N THR A 217 -7.12 40.88 -23.28
CA THR A 217 -5.66 41.04 -23.33
C THR A 217 -4.90 39.77 -22.92
N GLY A 218 -5.59 38.74 -22.43
CA GLY A 218 -5.00 37.49 -21.91
C GLY A 218 -4.32 37.62 -20.54
N LYS A 219 -4.06 38.83 -20.04
CA LYS A 219 -3.26 39.08 -18.82
C LYS A 219 -3.84 38.43 -17.56
N ASN A 220 -5.17 38.36 -17.46
CA ASN A 220 -5.87 37.82 -16.29
C ASN A 220 -6.05 36.30 -16.33
N LEU A 221 -5.37 35.58 -17.25
CA LEU A 221 -5.48 34.13 -17.34
C LEU A 221 -5.09 33.44 -16.03
N ASN A 222 -4.03 33.92 -15.36
CA ASN A 222 -3.61 33.36 -14.08
C ASN A 222 -4.63 33.64 -12.95
N ASP A 223 -5.33 34.78 -12.99
CA ASP A 223 -6.38 35.13 -12.03
C ASP A 223 -7.57 34.15 -12.15
N VAL A 224 -7.84 33.69 -13.37
CA VAL A 224 -8.93 32.76 -13.69
C VAL A 224 -8.54 31.29 -13.52
N ALA A 225 -7.29 30.94 -13.80
CA ALA A 225 -6.83 29.55 -13.86
C ALA A 225 -7.07 28.78 -12.56
N SER A 226 -6.86 29.43 -11.40
CA SER A 226 -7.11 28.81 -10.09
C SER A 226 -8.58 28.44 -9.87
N HIS A 227 -9.51 29.29 -10.32
CA HIS A 227 -10.94 29.03 -10.24
C HIS A 227 -11.37 27.90 -11.19
N LEU A 228 -10.78 27.83 -12.39
CA LEU A 228 -11.04 26.72 -13.31
C LEU A 228 -10.45 25.40 -12.81
N ALA A 229 -9.28 25.42 -12.17
CA ALA A 229 -8.70 24.24 -11.51
C ALA A 229 -9.67 23.66 -10.47
N GLN A 230 -10.29 24.51 -9.64
CA GLN A 230 -11.31 24.10 -8.67
C GLN A 230 -12.58 23.52 -9.34
N ARG A 231 -12.83 23.82 -10.61
CA ARG A 231 -13.97 23.28 -11.39
C ARG A 231 -13.66 21.96 -12.09
N LEU A 232 -12.40 21.50 -12.09
CA LEU A 232 -12.06 20.13 -12.46
C LEU A 232 -12.57 19.10 -11.45
N PHE A 233 -12.93 19.54 -10.24
CA PHE A 233 -13.48 18.71 -9.17
C PHE A 233 -14.99 18.90 -8.98
N ASP A 234 -15.67 19.56 -9.93
CA ASP A 234 -17.09 19.81 -9.82
C ASP A 234 -17.90 18.52 -9.94
N ASP A 235 -18.91 18.33 -9.09
CA ASP A 235 -19.78 17.14 -9.11
C ASP A 235 -20.51 16.98 -10.45
N SER A 236 -20.80 18.09 -11.14
CA SER A 236 -21.50 18.10 -12.42
C SER A 236 -20.53 17.83 -13.58
N PRO A 237 -20.66 16.71 -14.32
CA PRO A 237 -19.82 16.42 -15.49
C PRO A 237 -19.87 17.52 -16.55
N GLN A 238 -21.01 18.20 -16.71
CA GLN A 238 -21.15 19.29 -17.67
C GLN A 238 -20.24 20.48 -17.35
N VAL A 239 -19.94 20.72 -16.06
CA VAL A 239 -19.04 21.80 -15.63
C VAL A 239 -17.60 21.43 -15.98
N ARG A 240 -17.17 20.20 -15.66
CA ARG A 240 -15.84 19.70 -16.02
C ARG A 240 -15.63 19.66 -17.53
N LYS A 241 -16.66 19.26 -18.29
CA LYS A 241 -16.68 19.32 -19.76
C LYS A 241 -16.50 20.76 -20.27
N ALA A 242 -17.21 21.74 -19.69
CA ALA A 242 -17.06 23.14 -20.07
C ALA A 242 -15.63 23.67 -19.84
N VAL A 243 -15.01 23.32 -18.71
CA VAL A 243 -13.58 23.66 -18.45
C VAL A 243 -12.68 23.04 -19.52
N THR A 244 -12.89 21.75 -19.85
CA THR A 244 -12.13 21.03 -20.87
C THR A 244 -12.17 21.74 -22.22
N VAL A 245 -13.38 22.11 -22.67
CA VAL A 245 -13.58 22.82 -23.94
C VAL A 245 -12.89 24.17 -23.95
N VAL A 246 -13.09 24.97 -22.90
CA VAL A 246 -12.52 26.33 -22.81
C VAL A 246 -10.99 26.29 -22.78
N VAL A 247 -10.41 25.40 -21.97
CA VAL A 247 -8.94 25.28 -21.88
C VAL A 247 -8.35 24.73 -23.18
N GLY A 248 -9.00 23.76 -23.81
CA GLY A 248 -8.59 23.26 -25.14
C GLY A 248 -8.64 24.35 -26.21
N ASP A 249 -9.70 25.16 -26.23
CA ASP A 249 -9.83 26.30 -27.16
C ASP A 249 -8.71 27.32 -26.95
N TRP A 250 -8.36 27.64 -25.70
CA TRP A 250 -7.22 28.52 -25.41
C TRP A 250 -5.89 27.91 -25.85
N LEU A 251 -5.68 26.61 -25.66
CA LEU A 251 -4.47 25.92 -26.12
C LEU A 251 -4.34 25.87 -27.65
N LEU A 252 -5.43 25.98 -28.40
CA LEU A 252 -5.43 26.00 -29.87
C LEU A 252 -5.35 27.44 -30.42
N HIS A 253 -6.14 28.34 -29.84
CA HIS A 253 -6.51 29.60 -30.51
C HIS A 253 -6.14 30.87 -29.73
N LEU A 254 -5.71 30.79 -28.46
CA LEU A 254 -5.32 32.01 -27.73
C LEU A 254 -4.06 32.62 -28.37
N ARG A 255 -4.08 33.95 -28.56
CA ARG A 255 -3.04 34.68 -29.31
C ARG A 255 -1.63 34.51 -28.73
N ASP A 256 -1.50 34.55 -27.41
CA ASP A 256 -0.23 34.37 -26.68
C ASP A 256 -0.21 33.05 -25.88
N ARG A 257 -0.78 31.98 -26.44
CA ARG A 257 -0.90 30.68 -25.76
C ARG A 257 0.45 30.10 -25.28
N TYR A 258 1.54 30.38 -25.99
CA TYR A 258 2.88 29.84 -25.69
C TYR A 258 3.35 30.26 -24.29
N SER A 259 3.06 31.50 -23.90
CA SER A 259 3.39 32.04 -22.58
C SER A 259 2.65 31.31 -21.45
N TYR A 260 1.50 30.70 -21.74
CA TYR A 260 0.59 30.11 -20.75
C TYR A 260 0.49 28.58 -20.81
N PHE A 261 1.26 27.89 -21.67
CA PHE A 261 1.25 26.43 -21.77
C PHE A 261 1.45 25.73 -20.42
N HIS A 262 2.43 26.18 -19.62
CA HIS A 262 2.66 25.65 -18.28
C HIS A 262 1.43 25.69 -17.34
N THR A 263 0.51 26.65 -17.53
CA THR A 263 -0.73 26.78 -16.74
C THR A 263 -1.87 25.99 -17.36
N LEU A 264 -1.97 25.97 -18.69
CA LEU A 264 -3.11 25.38 -19.40
C LEU A 264 -2.99 23.87 -19.59
N ILE A 265 -1.77 23.35 -19.83
CA ILE A 265 -1.50 21.92 -19.98
C ILE A 265 -2.04 21.10 -18.80
N PRO A 266 -1.72 21.40 -17.53
CA PRO A 266 -2.21 20.59 -16.42
C PRO A 266 -3.74 20.65 -16.28
N LEU A 267 -4.38 21.78 -16.63
CA LEU A 267 -5.84 21.91 -16.59
C LEU A 267 -6.54 20.98 -17.60
N LEU A 268 -5.98 20.83 -18.80
CA LEU A 268 -6.53 19.91 -19.81
C LEU A 268 -6.19 18.45 -19.48
N LEU A 269 -4.92 18.16 -19.17
CA LEU A 269 -4.44 16.79 -18.98
C LEU A 269 -5.03 16.11 -17.74
N THR A 270 -5.44 16.86 -16.73
CA THR A 270 -6.16 16.31 -15.57
C THR A 270 -7.45 15.58 -15.98
N ASN A 271 -8.14 16.07 -17.02
CA ASN A 271 -9.40 15.49 -17.48
C ASN A 271 -9.25 14.25 -18.39
N ILE A 272 -8.02 13.88 -18.77
CA ILE A 272 -7.77 12.58 -19.44
C ILE A 272 -8.08 11.41 -18.50
N SER A 273 -8.02 11.66 -17.19
CA SER A 273 -8.35 10.68 -16.15
C SER A 273 -9.75 10.86 -15.55
N ASP A 274 -10.64 11.66 -16.18
CA ASP A 274 -12.01 11.90 -15.70
C ASP A 274 -12.84 10.60 -15.62
N ASP A 275 -13.75 10.50 -14.66
CA ASP A 275 -14.59 9.30 -14.50
C ASP A 275 -15.60 9.11 -15.65
N ILE A 276 -15.93 10.18 -16.38
CA ILE A 276 -16.85 10.16 -17.52
C ILE A 276 -16.08 9.93 -18.84
N PRO A 277 -16.33 8.82 -19.57
CA PRO A 277 -15.60 8.50 -20.79
C PRO A 277 -15.68 9.58 -21.88
N GLU A 278 -16.82 10.28 -21.99
CA GLU A 278 -16.99 11.37 -22.95
C GLU A 278 -16.00 12.51 -22.69
N ILE A 279 -15.73 12.84 -21.42
CA ILE A 279 -14.79 13.90 -21.04
C ILE A 279 -13.36 13.47 -21.32
N LYS A 280 -13.01 12.20 -20.99
CA LYS A 280 -11.70 11.62 -21.31
C LYS A 280 -11.38 11.72 -22.80
N LEU A 281 -12.31 11.25 -23.64
CA LEU A 281 -12.15 11.26 -25.10
C LEU A 281 -12.03 12.68 -25.63
N LEU A 282 -12.86 13.61 -25.14
CA LEU A 282 -12.78 15.02 -25.52
C LEU A 282 -11.43 15.66 -25.14
N ALA A 283 -10.95 15.42 -23.91
CA ALA A 283 -9.66 15.93 -23.46
C ALA A 283 -8.50 15.36 -24.29
N SER A 284 -8.53 14.05 -24.58
CA SER A 284 -7.54 13.39 -25.44
C SER A 284 -7.55 13.91 -26.88
N ASP A 285 -8.73 14.12 -27.47
CA ASP A 285 -8.86 14.65 -28.83
C ASP A 285 -8.36 16.10 -28.92
N LEU A 286 -8.78 16.97 -28.00
CA LEU A 286 -8.27 18.35 -27.93
C LEU A 286 -6.75 18.37 -27.74
N TRP A 287 -6.23 17.51 -26.86
CA TRP A 287 -4.79 17.43 -26.63
C TRP A 287 -4.01 16.97 -27.86
N TRP A 288 -4.54 16.00 -28.60
CA TRP A 288 -3.97 15.56 -29.88
C TRP A 288 -3.95 16.71 -30.90
N GLN A 289 -5.06 17.46 -31.03
CA GLN A 289 -5.13 18.63 -31.92
C GLN A 289 -4.09 19.70 -31.53
N VAL A 290 -3.95 19.99 -30.23
CA VAL A 290 -2.98 20.95 -29.71
C VAL A 290 -1.55 20.53 -30.06
N GLY A 291 -1.21 19.24 -29.88
CA GLY A 291 0.08 18.71 -30.27
C GLY A 291 0.33 18.81 -31.77
N ALA A 292 -0.64 18.41 -32.59
CA ALA A 292 -0.52 18.47 -34.05
C ALA A 292 -0.37 19.90 -34.58
N GLN A 293 -1.09 20.86 -33.98
CA GLN A 293 -0.95 22.27 -34.32
C GLN A 293 0.43 22.80 -33.95
N TRP A 294 0.90 22.51 -32.72
CA TRP A 294 2.22 22.95 -32.28
C TRP A 294 3.34 22.35 -33.14
N GLU A 295 3.23 21.06 -33.50
CA GLU A 295 4.18 20.37 -34.38
C GLU A 295 4.28 21.06 -35.74
N LYS A 296 3.13 21.41 -36.35
CA LYS A 296 3.09 22.15 -37.62
C LYS A 296 3.68 23.56 -37.52
N GLU A 297 3.51 24.23 -36.39
CA GLU A 297 4.00 25.60 -36.18
C GLU A 297 5.51 25.66 -35.90
N ASN A 298 6.10 24.56 -35.44
CA ASN A 298 7.50 24.49 -35.01
C ASN A 298 8.31 23.46 -35.82
N GLU A 299 7.84 23.09 -37.02
CA GLU A 299 8.43 22.03 -37.88
C GLU A 299 9.95 22.19 -38.05
N GLU A 300 10.43 23.42 -38.28
CA GLU A 300 11.85 23.71 -38.46
C GLU A 300 12.69 23.43 -37.19
N ASP A 301 12.13 23.63 -35.99
CA ASP A 301 12.82 23.43 -34.71
C ASP A 301 12.93 21.95 -34.32
N ILE A 302 12.04 21.10 -34.83
CA ILE A 302 11.92 19.68 -34.44
C ILE A 302 12.14 18.71 -35.61
N LYS A 303 12.60 19.20 -36.77
CA LYS A 303 12.76 18.42 -38.00
C LYS A 303 13.53 17.11 -37.78
N ASP A 304 14.67 17.17 -37.09
CA ASP A 304 15.46 15.99 -36.77
C ASP A 304 14.66 14.98 -35.91
N LYS A 305 13.82 15.47 -34.99
CA LYS A 305 12.97 14.59 -34.17
C LYS A 305 11.84 13.97 -35.00
N MET A 306 11.29 14.70 -35.97
CA MET A 306 10.28 14.19 -36.90
C MET A 306 10.85 13.11 -37.81
N ASP A 307 12.09 13.25 -38.25
CA ASP A 307 12.73 12.28 -39.16
C ASP A 307 13.19 11.00 -38.43
N PHE A 308 13.60 11.10 -37.15
CA PHE A 308 14.32 10.02 -36.46
C PHE A 308 13.67 9.48 -35.16
N LEU A 309 12.69 10.15 -34.54
CA LEU A 309 12.17 9.80 -33.20
C LEU A 309 10.67 9.42 -33.14
N LEU A 310 10.09 9.02 -34.27
CA LEU A 310 8.67 8.63 -34.35
C LEU A 310 8.39 7.24 -33.77
N THR A 311 9.37 6.34 -33.79
CA THR A 311 9.20 5.00 -33.19
C THR A 311 9.12 5.07 -31.67
N PRO A 312 8.13 4.40 -31.04
CA PRO A 312 8.08 4.26 -29.59
C PRO A 312 9.40 3.68 -29.04
N PRO A 313 9.82 4.09 -27.82
CA PRO A 313 10.89 3.41 -27.11
C PRO A 313 10.60 1.90 -27.01
N PRO A 314 11.62 1.03 -27.03
CA PRO A 314 11.44 -0.43 -27.09
C PRO A 314 10.55 -1.02 -25.98
N PHE A 315 10.45 -0.33 -24.85
CA PHE A 315 9.74 -0.78 -23.65
C PHE A 315 8.57 0.13 -23.27
N TYR A 316 8.06 0.92 -24.21
CA TYR A 316 6.86 1.72 -23.96
C TYR A 316 5.68 0.81 -23.56
N PRO A 317 4.84 1.17 -22.56
CA PRO A 317 3.73 0.33 -22.12
C PRO A 317 2.78 -0.04 -23.26
N SER A 318 2.51 -1.34 -23.46
CA SER A 318 1.73 -1.86 -24.60
C SER A 318 0.24 -1.50 -24.58
N GLU A 319 -0.32 -1.24 -23.38
CA GLU A 319 -1.73 -0.93 -23.17
C GLU A 319 -2.07 0.56 -23.38
N VAL A 320 -1.05 1.40 -23.61
CA VAL A 320 -1.20 2.86 -23.65
C VAL A 320 -0.78 3.40 -25.01
N THR A 321 -1.65 4.20 -25.63
CA THR A 321 -1.31 4.91 -26.87
C THR A 321 -0.24 5.97 -26.58
N ARG A 322 0.92 5.85 -27.23
CA ARG A 322 1.99 6.85 -27.13
C ARG A 322 1.50 8.21 -27.65
N PRO A 323 1.66 9.31 -26.89
CA PRO A 323 1.31 10.66 -27.36
C PRO A 323 2.12 11.09 -28.59
N GLY A 324 1.50 11.90 -29.46
CA GLY A 324 2.16 12.49 -30.63
C GLY A 324 3.38 13.34 -30.25
N LEU A 325 4.29 13.59 -31.21
CA LEU A 325 5.54 14.30 -30.95
C LEU A 325 5.29 15.71 -30.38
N GLY A 326 4.39 16.50 -30.99
CA GLY A 326 4.04 17.82 -30.47
C GLY A 326 3.51 17.82 -29.02
N CYS A 327 2.67 16.84 -28.66
CA CYS A 327 2.19 16.68 -27.28
C CYS A 327 3.35 16.42 -26.30
N ARG A 328 4.29 15.55 -26.68
CA ARG A 328 5.46 15.22 -25.86
C ARG A 328 6.37 16.44 -25.66
N GLU A 329 6.70 17.15 -26.74
CA GLU A 329 7.54 18.36 -26.68
C GLU A 329 6.92 19.45 -25.80
N LEU A 330 5.59 19.64 -25.87
CA LEU A 330 4.88 20.60 -25.02
C LEU A 330 5.03 20.26 -23.53
N VAL A 331 4.92 18.99 -23.14
CA VAL A 331 5.14 18.58 -21.74
C VAL A 331 6.61 18.73 -21.36
N VAL A 332 7.53 18.21 -22.16
CA VAL A 332 8.97 18.27 -21.91
C VAL A 332 9.47 19.69 -21.68
N ARG A 333 9.07 20.64 -22.55
CA ARG A 333 9.48 22.05 -22.44
C ARG A 333 8.94 22.76 -21.19
N ASN A 334 7.83 22.26 -20.61
CA ASN A 334 7.22 22.84 -19.42
C ASN A 334 7.48 22.03 -18.14
N LEU A 335 8.15 20.87 -18.22
CA LEU A 335 8.28 19.92 -17.12
C LEU A 335 8.96 20.51 -15.87
N SER A 336 9.95 21.39 -16.06
CA SER A 336 10.66 22.08 -14.97
C SER A 336 9.75 22.96 -14.11
N ARG A 337 8.63 23.44 -14.66
CA ARG A 337 7.62 24.24 -13.95
C ARG A 337 6.49 23.36 -13.40
N LEU A 338 6.18 22.25 -14.08
CA LEU A 338 5.11 21.32 -13.69
C LEU A 338 5.52 20.47 -12.48
N VAL A 339 6.75 19.94 -12.44
CA VAL A 339 7.20 19.04 -11.35
C VAL A 339 7.11 19.70 -9.96
N PRO A 340 7.54 20.96 -9.75
CA PRO A 340 7.36 21.63 -8.47
C PRO A 340 5.88 21.77 -8.05
N ALA A 341 5.00 22.11 -9.00
CA ALA A 341 3.57 22.26 -8.72
C ALA A 341 2.92 20.92 -8.31
N ILE A 342 3.23 19.84 -9.04
CA ILE A 342 2.76 18.48 -8.72
C ILE A 342 3.29 18.03 -7.35
N THR A 343 4.54 18.33 -7.03
CA THR A 343 5.15 17.99 -5.74
C THR A 343 4.42 18.66 -4.57
N HIS A 344 3.97 19.90 -4.78
CA HIS A 344 3.14 20.59 -3.80
C HIS A 344 1.75 19.92 -3.69
N ASP A 345 1.06 19.77 -4.82
CA ASP A 345 -0.35 19.38 -4.86
C ASP A 345 -0.61 17.92 -4.49
N VAL A 346 0.36 17.01 -4.72
CA VAL A 346 0.25 15.60 -4.29
C VAL A 346 0.33 15.45 -2.77
N THR A 347 0.71 16.52 -2.05
CA THR A 347 0.75 16.55 -0.58
C THR A 347 -0.27 17.52 0.01
N ASP A 348 -1.23 17.97 -0.80
CA ASP A 348 -2.28 18.88 -0.39
C ASP A 348 -3.21 18.26 0.66
N TRP A 349 -3.78 19.10 1.52
CA TRP A 349 -4.68 18.64 2.58
C TRP A 349 -5.98 18.03 2.02
N LEU A 350 -6.42 18.41 0.81
CA LEU A 350 -7.58 17.85 0.12
C LEU A 350 -7.24 16.53 -0.59
N VAL A 351 -7.93 15.46 -0.19
CA VAL A 351 -7.80 14.12 -0.78
C VAL A 351 -8.03 14.14 -2.29
N ALA A 352 -9.09 14.81 -2.75
CA ALA A 352 -9.44 14.87 -4.17
C ALA A 352 -8.30 15.47 -5.02
N THR A 353 -7.66 16.54 -4.53
CA THR A 353 -6.49 17.17 -5.15
C THR A 353 -5.33 16.17 -5.26
N ARG A 354 -4.98 15.49 -4.16
CA ARG A 354 -3.89 14.50 -4.17
C ARG A 354 -4.13 13.37 -5.17
N VAL A 355 -5.35 12.84 -5.21
CA VAL A 355 -5.74 11.77 -6.15
C VAL A 355 -5.61 12.24 -7.60
N ARG A 356 -6.22 13.37 -7.99
CA ARG A 356 -6.11 13.88 -9.37
C ARG A 356 -4.68 14.23 -9.76
N THR A 357 -3.90 14.82 -8.85
CA THR A 357 -2.50 15.15 -9.09
C THR A 357 -1.64 13.89 -9.29
N SER A 358 -1.86 12.83 -8.51
CA SER A 358 -1.18 11.54 -8.68
C SER A 358 -1.51 10.86 -10.02
N GLN A 359 -2.74 11.02 -10.53
CA GLN A 359 -3.13 10.57 -11.86
C GLN A 359 -2.44 11.39 -12.96
N LEU A 360 -2.44 12.72 -12.82
CA LEU A 360 -1.78 13.64 -13.75
C LEU A 360 -0.28 13.34 -13.87
N LEU A 361 0.39 13.00 -12.77
CA LEU A 361 1.80 12.61 -12.79
C LEU A 361 2.06 11.47 -13.78
N SER A 362 1.25 10.40 -13.76
CA SER A 362 1.41 9.27 -14.69
C SER A 362 1.25 9.71 -16.15
N VAL A 363 0.26 10.58 -16.41
CA VAL A 363 0.06 11.17 -17.75
C VAL A 363 1.31 11.94 -18.17
N LEU A 364 1.86 12.80 -17.31
CA LEU A 364 3.03 13.61 -17.64
C LEU A 364 4.29 12.77 -17.89
N LEU A 365 4.52 11.71 -17.10
CA LEU A 365 5.67 10.81 -17.31
C LEU A 365 5.58 10.05 -18.64
N LEU A 366 4.37 9.65 -19.06
CA LEU A 366 4.14 9.03 -20.39
C LEU A 366 4.47 9.98 -21.56
N HIS A 367 4.39 11.29 -21.34
CA HIS A 367 4.75 12.31 -22.33
C HIS A 367 6.23 12.69 -22.26
N ALA A 368 6.78 12.74 -21.05
CA ALA A 368 8.17 13.16 -20.82
C ALA A 368 9.19 12.08 -21.21
N GLU A 369 8.82 10.79 -21.13
CA GLU A 369 9.69 9.68 -21.50
C GLU A 369 11.08 9.79 -20.82
N ASP A 370 12.18 9.68 -21.57
CA ASP A 370 13.56 9.76 -21.08
C ASP A 370 13.91 11.12 -20.44
N HIS A 371 13.17 12.18 -20.77
CA HIS A 371 13.37 13.52 -20.19
C HIS A 371 12.99 13.57 -18.71
N CYS A 372 12.34 12.54 -18.17
CA CYS A 372 12.16 12.39 -16.72
C CYS A 372 13.50 12.34 -15.97
N THR A 373 14.58 11.90 -16.63
CA THR A 373 15.91 11.72 -16.04
C THR A 373 16.42 13.02 -15.37
N GLN A 374 16.22 14.18 -15.98
CA GLN A 374 16.69 15.46 -15.43
C GLN A 374 15.92 15.92 -14.18
N HIS A 375 14.73 15.36 -13.95
CA HIS A 375 13.87 15.66 -12.80
C HIS A 375 13.79 14.50 -11.81
N LEU A 376 14.65 13.49 -11.95
CA LEU A 376 14.54 12.25 -11.17
C LEU A 376 14.60 12.49 -9.66
N GLN A 377 15.53 13.32 -9.18
CA GLN A 377 15.70 13.58 -7.75
C GLN A 377 14.44 14.19 -7.10
N PRO A 378 13.85 15.30 -7.60
CA PRO A 378 12.60 15.82 -7.04
C PRO A 378 11.42 14.85 -7.22
N LEU A 379 11.37 14.10 -8.32
CA LEU A 379 10.32 13.09 -8.53
C LEU A 379 10.41 11.95 -7.49
N LEU A 380 11.60 11.43 -7.21
CA LEU A 380 11.81 10.40 -6.18
C LEU A 380 11.45 10.92 -4.78
N ALA A 381 11.89 12.14 -4.43
CA ALA A 381 11.55 12.75 -3.14
C ALA A 381 10.04 12.90 -2.95
N MET A 382 9.34 13.31 -4.01
CA MET A 382 7.88 13.39 -4.04
C MET A 382 7.23 12.00 -3.89
N LEU A 383 7.71 11.00 -4.63
CA LEU A 383 7.17 9.64 -4.58
C LEU A 383 7.34 8.99 -3.21
N TYR A 384 8.49 9.16 -2.55
CA TYR A 384 8.71 8.63 -1.19
C TYR A 384 7.71 9.21 -0.19
N ARG A 385 7.37 10.50 -0.32
CA ARG A 385 6.37 11.14 0.55
C ARG A 385 4.94 10.74 0.18
N ALA A 386 4.62 10.62 -1.11
CA ALA A 386 3.28 10.25 -1.55
C ALA A 386 2.95 8.77 -1.26
N CYS A 387 3.95 7.88 -1.25
CA CYS A 387 3.74 6.46 -0.92
C CYS A 387 3.51 6.20 0.59
N THR A 388 3.59 7.23 1.43
CA THR A 388 3.19 7.17 2.85
C THR A 388 1.78 7.73 3.09
N ASP A 389 1.03 8.05 2.02
CA ASP A 389 -0.33 8.58 2.13
C ASP A 389 -1.29 7.55 2.72
N THR A 390 -2.31 8.02 3.42
CA THR A 390 -3.38 7.17 3.97
C THR A 390 -4.34 6.69 2.87
N GLU A 391 -4.45 7.44 1.78
CA GLU A 391 -5.33 7.14 0.65
C GLU A 391 -4.65 6.20 -0.35
N LYS A 392 -5.20 4.99 -0.47
CA LYS A 392 -4.62 3.93 -1.33
C LYS A 392 -4.55 4.34 -2.81
N ASP A 393 -5.49 5.13 -3.30
CA ASP A 393 -5.50 5.58 -4.70
C ASP A 393 -4.28 6.47 -5.00
N VAL A 394 -3.89 7.34 -4.07
CA VAL A 394 -2.68 8.17 -4.22
C VAL A 394 -1.45 7.28 -4.30
N VAL A 395 -1.32 6.33 -3.37
CA VAL A 395 -0.19 5.38 -3.35
C VAL A 395 -0.14 4.57 -4.64
N ASN A 396 -1.26 3.98 -5.07
CA ASN A 396 -1.33 3.16 -6.29
C ASN A 396 -0.96 3.95 -7.55
N ASN A 397 -1.46 5.17 -7.70
CA ASN A 397 -1.13 6.05 -8.83
C ASN A 397 0.35 6.45 -8.81
N CYS A 398 0.91 6.73 -7.64
CA CYS A 398 2.34 7.03 -7.48
C CYS A 398 3.23 5.83 -7.77
N LEU A 399 2.82 4.61 -7.41
CA LEU A 399 3.54 3.38 -7.78
C LEU A 399 3.45 3.10 -9.28
N ALA A 400 2.33 3.40 -9.93
CA ALA A 400 2.23 3.35 -11.38
C ALA A 400 3.17 4.38 -12.04
N ALA A 401 3.26 5.59 -11.51
CA ALA A 401 4.23 6.60 -11.95
C ALA A 401 5.68 6.16 -11.71
N ALA A 402 6.00 5.55 -10.57
CA ALA A 402 7.31 4.99 -10.27
C ALA A 402 7.69 3.88 -11.26
N LYS A 403 6.75 3.03 -11.64
CA LYS A 403 6.94 2.03 -12.71
C LYS A 403 7.32 2.69 -14.03
N LEU A 404 6.68 3.80 -14.42
CA LEU A 404 7.06 4.54 -15.62
C LEU A 404 8.48 5.12 -15.54
N LEU A 405 8.93 5.57 -14.36
CA LEU A 405 10.33 5.99 -14.17
C LEU A 405 11.28 4.83 -14.45
N GLY A 406 10.98 3.62 -13.97
CA GLY A 406 11.76 2.42 -14.29
C GLY A 406 11.80 2.07 -15.78
N THR A 407 10.74 2.40 -16.51
CA THR A 407 10.65 2.19 -17.96
C THR A 407 11.51 3.17 -18.75
N PHE A 408 11.49 4.44 -18.37
CA PHE A 408 12.08 5.52 -19.17
C PHE A 408 13.46 5.99 -18.70
N VAL A 409 13.80 5.79 -17.43
CA VAL A 409 15.07 6.24 -16.85
C VAL A 409 16.06 5.07 -16.84
N PRO A 410 17.31 5.27 -17.32
CA PRO A 410 18.31 4.21 -17.30
C PRO A 410 18.63 3.71 -15.87
N PRO A 411 18.80 2.38 -15.66
CA PRO A 411 19.06 1.79 -14.34
C PRO A 411 20.26 2.37 -13.61
N ALA A 412 21.37 2.59 -14.31
CA ALA A 412 22.56 3.20 -13.74
C ALA A 412 22.30 4.58 -13.09
N VAL A 413 21.30 5.33 -13.57
CA VAL A 413 20.97 6.66 -13.04
C VAL A 413 20.06 6.56 -11.83
N PHE A 414 18.96 5.79 -11.91
CA PHE A 414 18.04 5.70 -10.78
C PHE A 414 18.60 4.87 -9.64
N LEU A 415 19.34 3.79 -9.90
CA LEU A 415 19.93 2.97 -8.84
C LEU A 415 20.95 3.76 -8.02
N ARG A 416 21.76 4.58 -8.67
CA ARG A 416 22.72 5.45 -7.98
C ARG A 416 22.06 6.35 -6.92
N LEU A 417 20.86 6.86 -7.18
CA LEU A 417 20.14 7.68 -6.19
C LEU A 417 19.37 6.82 -5.20
N MET A 418 18.66 5.80 -5.68
CA MET A 418 17.72 5.04 -4.86
C MET A 418 18.41 4.10 -3.89
N LEU A 419 19.53 3.48 -4.27
CA LEU A 419 20.27 2.58 -3.39
C LEU A 419 20.86 3.35 -2.20
N ASP A 420 21.39 4.56 -2.43
CA ASP A 420 21.82 5.46 -1.35
C ASP A 420 20.67 5.75 -0.38
N HIS A 421 19.47 6.10 -0.90
CA HIS A 421 18.30 6.35 -0.05
C HIS A 421 17.78 5.10 0.69
N VAL A 422 17.93 3.90 0.11
CA VAL A 422 17.57 2.64 0.77
C VAL A 422 18.53 2.31 1.93
N THR A 423 19.82 2.62 1.78
CA THR A 423 20.81 2.44 2.86
C THR A 423 20.75 3.51 3.94
N SER A 424 20.11 4.66 3.68
CA SER A 424 19.94 5.74 4.64
C SER A 424 18.53 6.31 4.58
N PRO A 425 17.50 5.50 4.95
CA PRO A 425 16.12 5.90 4.77
C PRO A 425 15.68 6.88 5.87
N SER A 426 14.55 7.55 5.64
CA SER A 426 13.89 8.36 6.68
C SER A 426 13.44 7.48 7.85
N ALA A 427 13.77 7.90 9.08
CA ALA A 427 13.46 7.14 10.29
C ALA A 427 11.96 6.88 10.50
N SER A 428 11.08 7.77 10.02
CA SER A 428 9.64 7.64 10.25
C SER A 428 8.95 6.65 9.31
N HIS A 429 9.42 6.54 8.06
CA HIS A 429 8.77 5.73 7.02
C HIS A 429 9.81 5.01 6.14
N PRO A 430 10.64 4.13 6.73
CA PRO A 430 11.76 3.52 6.01
C PRO A 430 11.30 2.64 4.84
N TRP A 431 10.10 2.06 4.92
CA TRP A 431 9.54 1.17 3.89
C TRP A 431 9.21 1.89 2.57
N ALA A 432 8.99 3.20 2.58
CA ALA A 432 8.60 3.95 1.37
C ALA A 432 9.68 3.89 0.28
N HIS A 433 10.96 3.85 0.67
CA HIS A 433 12.09 3.78 -0.26
C HIS A 433 12.13 2.42 -0.96
N LEU A 434 11.90 1.32 -0.22
CA LEU A 434 11.78 -0.02 -0.78
C LEU A 434 10.55 -0.16 -1.66
N MET A 435 9.42 0.42 -1.24
CA MET A 435 8.17 0.40 -2.01
C MET A 435 8.34 1.03 -3.40
N VAL A 436 8.95 2.23 -3.45
CA VAL A 436 9.24 2.92 -4.71
C VAL A 436 10.32 2.17 -5.50
N LEU A 437 11.35 1.61 -4.85
CA LEU A 437 12.36 0.78 -5.52
C LEU A 437 11.73 -0.43 -6.21
N ALA A 438 10.86 -1.18 -5.52
CA ALA A 438 10.16 -2.32 -6.11
C ALA A 438 9.33 -1.89 -7.34
N ALA A 439 8.63 -0.76 -7.27
CA ALA A 439 7.84 -0.24 -8.39
C ALA A 439 8.71 0.18 -9.59
N VAL A 440 9.82 0.89 -9.35
CA VAL A 440 10.79 1.27 -10.40
C VAL A 440 11.42 0.02 -11.03
N LEU A 441 11.87 -0.95 -10.22
CA LEU A 441 12.42 -2.21 -10.73
C LEU A 441 11.40 -2.99 -11.57
N ARG A 442 10.12 -2.98 -11.19
CA ARG A 442 9.03 -3.64 -11.94
C ARG A 442 8.77 -3.01 -13.29
N GLY A 443 9.11 -1.73 -13.46
CA GLY A 443 9.03 -1.05 -14.75
C GLY A 443 10.30 -1.18 -15.59
N CYS A 444 11.38 -1.69 -15.01
CA CYS A 444 12.68 -1.76 -15.64
C CYS A 444 12.76 -2.96 -16.60
N PRO A 445 13.17 -2.75 -17.86
CA PRO A 445 13.35 -3.85 -18.80
C PRO A 445 14.45 -4.82 -18.37
N LYS A 446 14.16 -6.13 -18.40
CA LYS A 446 15.10 -7.23 -18.12
C LYS A 446 16.53 -7.04 -18.68
N PRO A 447 16.75 -6.74 -19.97
CA PRO A 447 18.11 -6.61 -20.52
C PRO A 447 18.88 -5.42 -19.93
N LEU A 448 18.19 -4.38 -19.49
CA LEU A 448 18.80 -3.19 -18.89
C LEU A 448 19.04 -3.38 -17.39
N LEU A 449 18.20 -4.19 -16.71
CA LEU A 449 18.36 -4.48 -15.29
C LEU A 449 19.48 -5.50 -15.03
N LYS A 450 19.66 -6.48 -15.93
CA LYS A 450 20.62 -7.59 -15.79
C LYS A 450 22.02 -7.17 -15.30
N PRO A 451 22.69 -6.13 -15.85
CA PRO A 451 24.02 -5.73 -15.41
C PRO A 451 24.09 -5.21 -13.97
N HIS A 452 22.96 -4.85 -13.37
CA HIS A 452 22.87 -4.22 -12.05
C HIS A 452 22.31 -5.14 -10.97
N LEU A 453 22.00 -6.40 -11.28
CA LEU A 453 21.37 -7.33 -10.34
C LEU A 453 22.20 -7.52 -9.07
N GLU A 454 23.50 -7.73 -9.21
CA GLU A 454 24.39 -7.90 -8.06
C GLU A 454 24.42 -6.66 -7.18
N GLU A 455 24.46 -5.46 -7.77
CA GLU A 455 24.45 -4.19 -7.03
C GLU A 455 23.17 -4.04 -6.19
N VAL A 456 22.01 -4.30 -6.79
CA VAL A 456 20.70 -4.24 -6.13
C VAL A 456 20.61 -5.30 -5.03
N ALA A 457 20.89 -6.56 -5.35
CA ALA A 457 20.76 -7.66 -4.41
C ALA A 457 21.75 -7.55 -3.25
N ASN A 458 23.00 -7.13 -3.51
CA ASN A 458 23.98 -6.88 -2.45
C ASN A 458 23.51 -5.75 -1.53
N THR A 459 22.96 -4.67 -2.07
CA THR A 459 22.44 -3.55 -1.27
C THR A 459 21.28 -3.99 -0.39
N LEU A 460 20.30 -4.72 -0.94
CA LEU A 460 19.16 -5.24 -0.19
C LEU A 460 19.58 -6.27 0.89
N ALA A 461 20.63 -7.04 0.63
CA ALA A 461 21.16 -8.04 1.57
C ALA A 461 22.12 -7.46 2.63
N ARG A 462 22.41 -6.15 2.62
CA ARG A 462 23.22 -5.52 3.66
C ARG A 462 22.50 -5.59 5.01
N GLN A 463 23.26 -5.74 6.09
CA GLN A 463 22.72 -5.89 7.43
C GLN A 463 21.88 -4.68 7.87
N ASP A 464 22.32 -3.46 7.56
CA ASP A 464 21.63 -2.19 7.85
C ASP A 464 20.34 -1.99 7.04
N VAL A 465 20.11 -2.79 6.00
CA VAL A 465 18.87 -2.76 5.20
C VAL A 465 17.95 -3.92 5.60
N CYS A 466 18.43 -5.17 5.51
CA CYS A 466 17.54 -6.32 5.72
C CYS A 466 17.19 -6.61 7.18
N GLN A 467 18.00 -6.16 8.16
CA GLN A 467 17.83 -6.54 9.58
C GLN A 467 17.44 -5.39 10.50
N GLU A 468 17.62 -4.13 10.08
CA GLU A 468 17.42 -2.96 10.95
C GLU A 468 15.96 -2.76 11.36
N TYR A 469 15.01 -3.07 10.47
CA TYR A 469 13.59 -2.78 10.67
C TYR A 469 12.75 -4.05 10.74
N THR A 470 11.93 -4.16 11.79
CA THR A 470 11.03 -5.31 12.03
C THR A 470 9.56 -5.01 11.74
N GLN A 471 9.25 -3.81 11.26
CA GLN A 471 7.89 -3.41 10.89
C GLN A 471 7.36 -4.31 9.76
N VAL A 472 6.15 -4.85 9.91
CA VAL A 472 5.54 -5.75 8.90
C VAL A 472 5.54 -5.12 7.51
N VAL A 473 5.15 -3.85 7.40
CA VAL A 473 5.13 -3.11 6.13
C VAL A 473 6.53 -3.04 5.51
N TYR A 474 7.59 -2.87 6.31
CA TYR A 474 8.97 -2.84 5.80
C TYR A 474 9.36 -4.20 5.21
N LEU A 475 9.09 -5.28 5.94
CA LEU A 475 9.37 -6.65 5.49
C LEU A 475 8.55 -7.02 4.25
N GLU A 476 7.30 -6.56 4.14
CA GLU A 476 6.48 -6.68 2.93
C GLU A 476 7.11 -5.98 1.73
N GLN A 477 7.63 -4.77 1.89
CA GLN A 477 8.28 -4.05 0.78
C GLN A 477 9.65 -4.63 0.42
N LEU A 478 10.37 -5.20 1.39
CA LEU A 478 11.59 -5.95 1.14
C LEU A 478 11.29 -7.23 0.34
N LEU A 479 10.22 -7.95 0.70
CA LEU A 479 9.74 -9.10 -0.06
C LEU A 479 9.30 -8.69 -1.47
N ALA A 480 8.58 -7.57 -1.62
CA ALA A 480 8.17 -7.06 -2.93
C ALA A 480 9.36 -6.77 -3.85
N CYS A 481 10.49 -6.30 -3.30
CA CYS A 481 11.73 -6.16 -4.08
C CYS A 481 12.25 -7.52 -4.57
N VAL A 482 12.24 -8.55 -3.70
CA VAL A 482 12.65 -9.92 -4.07
C VAL A 482 11.73 -10.49 -5.15
N GLU A 483 10.40 -10.39 -4.97
CA GLU A 483 9.40 -10.87 -5.93
C GLU A 483 9.57 -10.20 -7.31
N VAL A 484 9.84 -8.89 -7.35
CA VAL A 484 10.10 -8.17 -8.60
C VAL A 484 11.37 -8.68 -9.29
N LEU A 485 12.44 -8.93 -8.54
CA LEU A 485 13.68 -9.48 -9.11
C LEU A 485 13.46 -10.87 -9.68
N LEU A 486 12.73 -11.74 -8.96
CA LEU A 486 12.39 -13.09 -9.41
C LEU A 486 11.54 -13.07 -10.70
N ASP A 487 10.53 -12.20 -10.76
CA ASP A 487 9.62 -12.05 -11.90
C ASP A 487 10.30 -11.45 -13.14
N GLN A 488 11.15 -10.43 -12.96
CA GLN A 488 11.78 -9.74 -14.10
C GLN A 488 13.00 -10.48 -14.66
N CYS A 489 13.70 -11.29 -13.87
CA CYS A 489 15.03 -11.78 -14.23
C CYS A 489 15.10 -13.30 -14.49
N ASP A 490 14.09 -14.08 -14.10
CA ASP A 490 14.04 -15.53 -14.28
C ASP A 490 15.38 -16.21 -13.91
N SER A 491 15.98 -16.96 -14.84
CA SER A 491 17.23 -17.70 -14.68
C SER A 491 18.45 -16.82 -14.36
N GLU A 492 18.40 -15.52 -14.65
CA GLU A 492 19.51 -14.61 -14.31
C GLU A 492 19.62 -14.39 -12.79
N CYS A 493 18.58 -14.74 -12.01
CA CYS A 493 18.64 -14.68 -10.54
C CYS A 493 19.69 -15.65 -9.94
N SER A 494 20.24 -16.58 -10.71
CA SER A 494 21.27 -17.51 -10.21
C SER A 494 22.52 -16.79 -9.68
N CYS A 495 22.92 -15.66 -10.27
CA CYS A 495 24.09 -14.90 -9.81
C CYS A 495 23.87 -14.20 -8.45
N ILE A 496 22.61 -13.91 -8.11
CA ILE A 496 22.22 -13.25 -6.87
C ILE A 496 21.49 -14.18 -5.90
N SER A 497 21.54 -15.49 -6.15
CA SER A 497 20.74 -16.47 -5.40
C SER A 497 21.05 -16.47 -3.91
N LEU A 498 22.32 -16.27 -3.51
CA LEU A 498 22.72 -16.23 -2.11
C LEU A 498 22.11 -15.01 -1.40
N GLN A 499 22.15 -13.84 -2.06
CA GLN A 499 21.64 -12.58 -1.53
C GLN A 499 20.13 -12.67 -1.33
N LEU A 500 19.40 -13.17 -2.33
CA LEU A 500 17.95 -13.38 -2.23
C LEU A 500 17.61 -14.37 -1.12
N LEU A 501 18.35 -15.48 -0.99
CA LEU A 501 18.15 -16.44 0.09
C LEU A 501 18.37 -15.81 1.47
N LYS A 502 19.41 -14.99 1.65
CA LYS A 502 19.66 -14.26 2.91
C LYS A 502 18.52 -13.31 3.26
N ILE A 503 17.97 -12.59 2.28
CA ILE A 503 16.84 -11.69 2.46
C ILE A 503 15.59 -12.49 2.88
N LEU A 504 15.28 -13.58 2.18
CA LEU A 504 14.12 -14.44 2.49
C LEU A 504 14.22 -15.09 3.87
N VAL A 505 15.41 -15.59 4.25
CA VAL A 505 15.68 -16.08 5.61
C VAL A 505 15.46 -14.98 6.64
N THR A 506 15.90 -13.75 6.35
CA THR A 506 15.73 -12.62 7.26
C THR A 506 14.26 -12.26 7.44
N ILE A 507 13.48 -12.19 6.35
CA ILE A 507 12.03 -11.93 6.40
C ILE A 507 11.32 -13.00 7.23
N GLN A 508 11.60 -14.29 6.98
CA GLN A 508 11.04 -15.39 7.77
C GLN A 508 11.44 -15.33 9.25
N SER A 509 12.64 -14.83 9.55
CA SER A 509 13.15 -14.74 10.92
C SER A 509 12.55 -13.59 11.73
N LEU A 510 12.22 -12.47 11.07
CA LEU A 510 11.75 -11.23 11.72
C LEU A 510 10.24 -11.03 11.63
N SER A 511 9.55 -11.74 10.74
CA SER A 511 8.10 -11.63 10.57
C SER A 511 7.34 -12.13 11.81
N THR A 512 6.40 -11.31 12.27
CA THR A 512 5.41 -11.71 13.29
C THR A 512 4.11 -12.25 12.68
N GLU A 513 3.90 -12.05 11.38
CA GLU A 513 2.68 -12.41 10.66
C GLU A 513 2.86 -13.71 9.87
N PRO A 514 2.06 -14.76 10.13
CA PRO A 514 2.19 -16.05 9.44
C PRO A 514 2.04 -15.95 7.92
N GLN A 515 1.17 -15.06 7.43
CA GLN A 515 0.92 -14.86 5.99
C GLN A 515 2.15 -14.33 5.26
N LEU A 516 2.93 -13.45 5.90
CA LEU A 516 4.15 -12.93 5.31
C LEU A 516 5.25 -14.00 5.26
N THR A 517 5.34 -14.83 6.29
CA THR A 517 6.26 -15.98 6.32
C THR A 517 5.92 -16.99 5.22
N GLU A 518 4.63 -17.28 5.00
CA GLU A 518 4.16 -18.15 3.92
C GLU A 518 4.55 -17.60 2.54
N LYS A 519 4.31 -16.30 2.27
CA LYS A 519 4.73 -15.65 1.02
C LYS A 519 6.25 -15.67 0.81
N ALA A 520 7.04 -15.55 1.88
CA ALA A 520 8.49 -15.65 1.79
C ALA A 520 8.94 -17.08 1.44
N VAL A 521 8.23 -18.11 1.91
CA VAL A 521 8.45 -19.51 1.51
C VAL A 521 8.03 -19.74 0.06
N ASP A 522 6.91 -19.18 -0.39
CA ASP A 522 6.50 -19.22 -1.80
C ASP A 522 7.54 -18.58 -2.71
N SER A 523 8.08 -17.42 -2.33
CA SER A 523 9.17 -16.76 -3.05
C SER A 523 10.46 -17.59 -3.08
N LEU A 524 10.73 -18.37 -2.02
CA LEU A 524 11.85 -19.31 -1.99
C LEU A 524 11.62 -20.46 -3.00
N HIS A 525 10.40 -20.97 -3.11
CA HIS A 525 10.05 -21.96 -4.14
C HIS A 525 10.18 -21.39 -5.56
N VAL A 526 9.78 -20.14 -5.78
CA VAL A 526 10.00 -19.44 -7.06
C VAL A 526 11.50 -19.31 -7.34
N LEU A 527 12.31 -18.94 -6.35
CA LEU A 527 13.77 -18.87 -6.49
C LEU A 527 14.40 -20.23 -6.84
N CYS A 528 13.86 -21.35 -6.34
CA CYS A 528 14.28 -22.69 -6.76
C CYS A 528 13.91 -22.94 -8.23
N LYS A 529 12.65 -22.64 -8.60
CA LYS A 529 12.12 -22.87 -9.94
C LYS A 529 12.89 -22.10 -11.01
N VAL A 530 13.20 -20.82 -10.79
CA VAL A 530 13.93 -20.00 -11.78
C VAL A 530 15.37 -20.49 -11.99
N GLN A 531 15.95 -21.19 -11.01
CA GLN A 531 17.27 -21.80 -11.10
C GLN A 531 17.24 -23.27 -11.56
N SER A 532 16.06 -23.80 -11.89
CA SER A 532 15.86 -25.22 -12.22
C SER A 532 16.31 -26.19 -11.11
N LEU A 533 16.09 -25.80 -9.85
CA LEU A 533 16.30 -26.66 -8.68
C LEU A 533 14.99 -27.36 -8.30
N ASP A 534 15.06 -28.63 -7.95
CA ASP A 534 13.87 -29.46 -7.67
C ASP A 534 13.23 -29.16 -6.31
N SER A 535 14.03 -28.67 -5.35
CA SER A 535 13.57 -28.43 -3.98
C SER A 535 14.34 -27.31 -3.26
N PRO A 536 13.73 -26.69 -2.22
CA PRO A 536 14.42 -25.80 -1.28
C PRO A 536 15.71 -26.37 -0.69
N GLU A 537 15.74 -27.67 -0.44
CA GLU A 537 16.92 -28.35 0.10
C GLU A 537 18.12 -28.23 -0.82
N GLN A 538 17.93 -28.37 -2.14
CA GLN A 538 19.02 -28.18 -3.10
C GLN A 538 19.55 -26.74 -3.06
N LEU A 539 18.67 -25.74 -2.94
CA LEU A 539 19.05 -24.34 -2.82
C LEU A 539 19.88 -24.09 -1.54
N TYR A 540 19.43 -24.61 -0.39
CA TYR A 540 20.20 -24.56 0.84
C TYR A 540 21.54 -25.27 0.70
N ARG A 541 21.60 -26.45 0.05
CA ARG A 541 22.85 -27.20 -0.16
C ARG A 541 23.88 -26.41 -0.94
N VAL A 542 23.47 -25.69 -1.99
CA VAL A 542 24.37 -24.85 -2.81
C VAL A 542 25.00 -23.71 -2.00
N HIS A 543 24.26 -23.13 -1.05
CA HIS A 543 24.64 -21.90 -0.35
C HIS A 543 24.98 -22.10 1.14
N MET A 544 24.94 -23.33 1.67
CA MET A 544 25.02 -23.59 3.11
C MET A 544 26.34 -23.13 3.71
N GLU A 545 27.46 -23.36 3.03
CA GLU A 545 28.78 -22.94 3.50
C GLU A 545 28.86 -21.41 3.68
N GLN A 546 28.33 -20.66 2.70
CA GLN A 546 28.28 -19.21 2.75
C GLN A 546 27.29 -18.69 3.80
N LEU A 547 26.17 -19.38 4.03
CA LEU A 547 25.22 -19.05 5.10
C LEU A 547 25.83 -19.29 6.50
N MET A 548 26.55 -20.40 6.70
CA MET A 548 27.25 -20.67 7.95
C MET A 548 28.37 -19.65 8.20
N GLY A 549 29.13 -19.32 7.15
CA GLY A 549 30.12 -18.24 7.17
C GLY A 549 29.50 -16.90 7.57
N TRP A 550 28.35 -16.56 6.99
CA TRP A 550 27.61 -15.34 7.31
C TRP A 550 27.18 -15.26 8.78
N LEU A 551 26.60 -16.33 9.33
CA LEU A 551 26.23 -16.39 10.76
C LEU A 551 27.47 -16.33 11.68
N SER A 552 28.56 -16.99 11.29
CA SER A 552 29.77 -17.05 12.11
C SER A 552 30.47 -15.70 12.28
N ALA A 553 30.22 -14.74 11.39
CA ALA A 553 30.88 -13.44 11.38
C ALA A 553 30.53 -12.56 12.59
N SER A 554 29.28 -12.58 13.06
CA SER A 554 28.81 -11.75 14.19
C SER A 554 28.55 -12.55 15.48
N ILE A 555 28.81 -13.86 15.50
CA ILE A 555 28.44 -14.77 16.60
C ILE A 555 28.89 -14.34 18.01
N HIS A 556 29.99 -13.58 18.09
CA HIS A 556 30.55 -13.14 19.35
C HIS A 556 29.67 -12.10 20.06
N SER A 557 28.89 -11.31 19.32
CA SER A 557 28.01 -10.25 19.84
C SER A 557 26.54 -10.68 20.01
N TRP A 558 26.20 -11.94 19.75
CA TRP A 558 24.81 -12.39 19.80
C TRP A 558 24.21 -12.36 21.21
N SER A 559 22.94 -11.97 21.28
CA SER A 559 22.06 -11.94 22.46
C SER A 559 20.67 -12.46 22.10
N SER A 560 19.72 -12.46 23.06
CA SER A 560 18.34 -12.84 22.78
C SER A 560 17.66 -11.93 21.73
N TYR A 561 18.09 -10.68 21.62
CA TYR A 561 17.56 -9.68 20.68
C TYR A 561 18.23 -9.72 19.30
N SER A 562 19.28 -10.52 19.12
CA SER A 562 20.02 -10.56 17.86
C SER A 562 19.21 -11.28 16.77
N PRO A 563 19.01 -10.65 15.59
CA PRO A 563 18.28 -11.27 14.47
C PRO A 563 18.96 -12.54 13.98
N GLU A 564 20.29 -12.63 14.06
CA GLU A 564 21.05 -13.77 13.57
C GLU A 564 20.76 -15.07 14.30
N ARG A 565 20.32 -14.99 15.56
CA ARG A 565 19.83 -16.16 16.31
C ARG A 565 18.56 -16.74 15.66
N LEU A 566 17.65 -15.87 15.23
CA LEU A 566 16.42 -16.28 14.55
C LEU A 566 16.72 -16.78 13.13
N GLN A 567 17.67 -16.15 12.43
CA GLN A 567 18.15 -16.62 11.14
C GLN A 567 18.79 -18.02 11.24
N LEU A 568 19.58 -18.30 12.28
CA LEU A 568 20.10 -19.65 12.55
C LEU A 568 18.95 -20.64 12.71
N HIS A 569 17.91 -20.29 13.46
CA HIS A 569 16.74 -21.15 13.62
C HIS A 569 16.11 -21.45 12.25
N VAL A 570 15.81 -20.44 11.45
CA VAL A 570 15.21 -20.61 10.11
C VAL A 570 16.09 -21.48 9.21
N ILE A 571 17.39 -21.18 9.11
CA ILE A 571 18.32 -21.92 8.25
C ILE A 571 18.36 -23.41 8.65
N VAL A 572 18.50 -23.69 9.94
CA VAL A 572 18.64 -25.07 10.42
C VAL A 572 17.33 -25.84 10.27
N THR A 573 16.17 -25.21 10.49
CA THR A 573 14.88 -25.90 10.35
C THR A 573 14.43 -26.07 8.90
N GLN A 574 14.65 -25.07 8.04
CA GLN A 574 14.16 -25.07 6.65
C GLN A 574 15.08 -25.83 5.69
N SER A 575 16.35 -26.03 6.05
CA SER A 575 17.28 -26.80 5.22
C SER A 575 17.06 -28.32 5.29
N GLY A 576 16.21 -28.80 6.20
CA GLY A 576 15.84 -30.21 6.30
C GLY A 576 17.07 -31.11 6.52
N PRO A 577 17.26 -32.19 5.73
CA PRO A 577 18.39 -33.11 5.89
C PRO A 577 19.75 -32.50 5.52
N VAL A 578 19.78 -31.37 4.80
CA VAL A 578 21.02 -30.75 4.29
C VAL A 578 21.92 -30.28 5.43
N ILE A 579 21.35 -29.85 6.55
CA ILE A 579 22.16 -29.45 7.71
C ILE A 579 23.08 -30.56 8.21
N GLY A 580 22.68 -31.83 8.03
CA GLY A 580 23.47 -33.01 8.35
C GLY A 580 24.79 -33.11 7.56
N GLU A 581 24.85 -32.51 6.37
CA GLU A 581 26.07 -32.45 5.55
C GLU A 581 27.08 -31.42 6.11
N PHE A 582 26.61 -30.44 6.90
CA PHE A 582 27.39 -29.31 7.40
C PHE A 582 27.49 -29.26 8.93
N VAL A 583 27.32 -30.40 9.61
CA VAL A 583 27.32 -30.52 11.07
C VAL A 583 28.59 -29.93 11.69
N SER A 584 29.75 -30.14 11.07
CA SER A 584 31.02 -29.60 11.56
C SER A 584 31.03 -28.08 11.72
N HIS A 585 30.42 -27.35 10.77
CA HIS A 585 30.28 -25.89 10.82
C HIS A 585 29.23 -25.48 11.86
N LEU A 586 28.10 -26.19 11.90
CA LEU A 586 27.07 -25.97 12.92
C LEU A 586 27.64 -26.15 14.34
N MET A 587 28.45 -27.18 14.58
CA MET A 587 29.07 -27.43 15.88
C MET A 587 29.97 -26.28 16.35
N GLN A 588 30.69 -25.62 15.43
CA GLN A 588 31.49 -24.44 15.77
C GLN A 588 30.63 -23.25 16.21
N ILE A 589 29.47 -23.06 15.57
CA ILE A 589 28.49 -22.04 15.94
C ILE A 589 27.89 -22.38 17.31
N LEU A 590 27.38 -23.60 17.48
CA LEU A 590 26.75 -24.05 18.72
C LEU A 590 27.71 -23.97 19.92
N LEU A 591 28.98 -24.37 19.73
CA LEU A 591 30.00 -24.27 20.76
C LEU A 591 30.16 -22.84 21.26
N LYS A 592 30.14 -21.83 20.38
CA LYS A 592 30.26 -20.42 20.79
C LYS A 592 28.96 -19.87 21.39
N CYS A 593 27.80 -20.28 20.88
CA CYS A 593 26.49 -19.78 21.33
C CYS A 593 26.06 -20.33 22.69
N LEU A 594 26.43 -21.59 23.00
CA LEU A 594 25.96 -22.29 24.18
C LEU A 594 26.98 -22.29 25.33
N GLN A 595 27.99 -21.42 25.29
CA GLN A 595 28.89 -21.26 26.44
C GLN A 595 28.13 -20.75 27.68
N PRO A 596 28.53 -21.15 28.90
CA PRO A 596 27.76 -20.84 30.09
C PRO A 596 27.57 -19.34 30.39
N GLU A 597 28.48 -18.48 29.92
CA GLU A 597 28.50 -17.02 30.10
C GLU A 597 27.58 -16.29 29.12
N LYS A 598 27.09 -16.97 28.08
CA LYS A 598 26.21 -16.37 27.07
C LYS A 598 24.80 -16.15 27.61
N ASP A 599 24.08 -15.27 26.92
CA ASP A 599 22.72 -14.87 27.26
C ASP A 599 21.79 -16.09 27.48
N PRO A 600 21.13 -16.21 28.65
CA PRO A 600 20.32 -17.39 28.99
C PRO A 600 19.14 -17.64 28.05
N GLU A 601 18.46 -16.58 27.60
CA GLU A 601 17.27 -16.69 26.74
C GLU A 601 17.64 -17.16 25.33
N MET A 602 18.74 -16.64 24.78
CA MET A 602 19.33 -17.17 23.55
C MET A 602 19.66 -18.66 23.68
N LYS A 603 20.33 -19.06 24.77
CA LYS A 603 20.67 -20.48 24.99
C LYS A 603 19.45 -21.37 25.05
N MET A 604 18.40 -20.97 25.79
CA MET A 604 17.15 -21.73 25.85
C MET A 604 16.52 -21.90 24.47
N SER A 605 16.48 -20.83 23.67
CA SER A 605 15.93 -20.89 22.32
C SER A 605 16.70 -21.86 21.42
N ILE A 606 18.04 -21.79 21.43
CA ILE A 606 18.89 -22.67 20.62
C ILE A 606 18.76 -24.12 21.09
N LEU A 607 18.80 -24.40 22.40
CA LEU A 607 18.64 -25.74 22.95
C LEU A 607 17.28 -26.35 22.62
N THR A 608 16.21 -25.54 22.66
CA THR A 608 14.86 -25.98 22.32
C THR A 608 14.73 -26.31 20.83
N MET A 609 15.36 -25.51 19.96
CA MET A 609 15.45 -25.77 18.53
C MET A 609 16.22 -27.07 18.25
N LEU A 610 17.37 -27.26 18.90
CA LEU A 610 18.16 -28.49 18.78
C LEU A 610 17.40 -29.72 19.25
N ALA A 611 16.66 -29.64 20.35
CA ALA A 611 15.86 -30.75 20.85
C ALA A 611 14.84 -31.23 19.81
N LYS A 612 14.21 -30.33 19.06
CA LYS A 612 13.26 -30.70 17.99
C LYS A 612 13.95 -31.44 16.85
N LEU A 613 15.14 -30.99 16.44
CA LEU A 613 15.89 -31.63 15.35
C LEU A 613 16.42 -32.99 15.79
N LEU A 614 16.98 -33.07 16.99
CA LEU A 614 17.55 -34.31 17.51
C LEU A 614 16.50 -35.41 17.69
N LEU A 615 15.24 -35.06 17.99
CA LEU A 615 14.16 -36.04 18.11
C LEU A 615 13.94 -36.83 16.80
N GLU A 616 14.21 -36.20 15.65
CA GLU A 616 14.20 -36.84 14.32
C GLU A 616 15.59 -36.77 13.66
N ALA A 617 16.65 -36.99 14.44
CA ALA A 617 18.03 -36.82 13.96
C ALA A 617 18.34 -37.59 12.65
N PRO A 618 17.89 -38.84 12.43
CA PRO A 618 18.16 -39.58 11.18
C PRO A 618 17.55 -38.95 9.93
N LYS A 619 16.59 -38.03 10.09
CA LYS A 619 15.98 -37.27 8.99
C LYS A 619 16.51 -35.84 8.89
N THR A 620 17.31 -35.39 9.85
CA THR A 620 17.77 -34.00 9.98
C THR A 620 19.28 -33.93 10.19
N LEU A 621 19.75 -33.77 11.43
CA LEU A 621 21.16 -33.55 11.82
C LEU A 621 22.06 -34.75 11.53
N ASP A 622 21.54 -35.98 11.62
CA ASP A 622 22.28 -37.22 11.37
C ASP A 622 21.83 -37.92 10.08
N SER A 623 21.27 -37.16 9.12
CA SER A 623 20.79 -37.69 7.83
C SER A 623 21.86 -38.47 7.04
N GLN A 624 23.13 -38.11 7.25
CA GLN A 624 24.29 -38.76 6.62
C GLN A 624 25.11 -39.63 7.59
N GLY A 625 24.70 -39.78 8.85
CA GLY A 625 25.48 -40.49 9.87
C GLY A 625 26.69 -39.72 10.42
N HIS A 626 26.97 -38.50 9.92
CA HIS A 626 28.12 -37.70 10.34
C HIS A 626 27.97 -37.06 11.73
N PHE A 627 26.75 -36.96 12.28
CA PHE A 627 26.59 -36.38 13.62
C PHE A 627 27.23 -37.28 14.68
N GLN A 628 27.28 -38.58 14.44
CA GLN A 628 27.91 -39.55 15.34
C GLN A 628 29.39 -39.22 15.60
N GLU A 629 30.13 -38.69 14.63
CA GLU A 629 31.53 -38.29 14.81
C GLU A 629 31.68 -37.08 15.75
N HIS A 630 30.61 -36.31 15.94
CA HIS A 630 30.57 -35.12 16.76
C HIS A 630 29.78 -35.30 18.06
N SER A 631 29.10 -36.42 18.27
CA SER A 631 28.15 -36.62 19.37
C SER A 631 28.82 -36.55 20.76
N GLU A 632 30.00 -37.13 20.91
CA GLU A 632 30.78 -37.06 22.17
C GLU A 632 31.15 -35.61 22.49
N ARG A 633 31.67 -34.88 21.49
CA ARG A 633 32.04 -33.47 21.64
C ARG A 633 30.83 -32.59 21.91
N PHE A 634 29.72 -32.84 21.24
CA PHE A 634 28.46 -32.15 21.48
C PHE A 634 27.97 -32.39 22.92
N LEU A 635 28.04 -33.61 23.42
CA LEU A 635 27.68 -33.90 24.80
C LEU A 635 28.62 -33.22 25.80
N CYS A 636 29.93 -33.38 25.65
CA CYS A 636 30.92 -32.92 26.62
C CYS A 636 31.14 -31.40 26.58
N ASP A 637 31.25 -30.79 25.40
CA ASP A 637 31.65 -29.39 25.25
C ASP A 637 30.44 -28.43 25.12
N ILE A 638 29.26 -28.94 24.73
CA ILE A 638 28.08 -28.11 24.42
C ILE A 638 26.94 -28.35 25.42
N LEU A 639 26.49 -29.60 25.60
CA LEU A 639 25.35 -29.90 26.47
C LEU A 639 25.70 -29.91 27.95
N LEU A 640 26.74 -30.65 28.36
CA LEU A 640 27.10 -30.85 29.76
C LEU A 640 27.33 -29.52 30.52
N PRO A 641 28.03 -28.51 29.97
CA PRO A 641 28.20 -27.22 30.64
C PRO A 641 26.88 -26.50 30.97
N ASN A 642 25.81 -26.79 30.22
CA ASN A 642 24.48 -26.23 30.43
C ASN A 642 23.58 -27.10 31.32
N LEU A 643 24.02 -28.29 31.72
CA LEU A 643 23.36 -29.15 32.72
C LEU A 643 23.88 -28.90 34.13
N VAL A 644 25.05 -28.28 34.29
CA VAL A 644 25.65 -27.99 35.61
C VAL A 644 24.74 -27.08 36.43
N TRP A 645 24.53 -27.47 37.69
CA TRP A 645 23.65 -26.73 38.57
C TRP A 645 24.18 -25.33 38.91
N ARG A 646 23.32 -24.31 38.75
CA ARG A 646 23.49 -22.93 39.23
C ARG A 646 22.20 -22.43 39.89
N ALA A 647 22.33 -21.50 40.84
CA ALA A 647 21.18 -20.95 41.53
C ALA A 647 20.36 -20.00 40.62
N GLY A 648 19.03 -19.98 40.83
CA GLY A 648 18.11 -19.03 40.20
C GLY A 648 17.21 -19.62 39.11
N ARG A 649 16.01 -19.04 38.97
CA ARG A 649 14.97 -19.53 38.05
C ARG A 649 15.40 -19.56 36.59
N THR A 650 16.15 -18.55 36.14
CA THR A 650 16.65 -18.50 34.76
C THR A 650 17.66 -19.62 34.48
N ALA A 651 18.56 -19.91 35.43
CA ALA A 651 19.50 -21.02 35.31
C ALA A 651 18.77 -22.37 35.27
N ALA A 652 17.73 -22.55 36.11
CA ALA A 652 16.89 -23.74 36.09
C ALA A 652 16.14 -23.92 34.76
N ALA A 653 15.67 -22.84 34.14
CA ALA A 653 15.03 -22.89 32.83
C ALA A 653 16.01 -23.29 31.71
N VAL A 654 17.24 -22.77 31.72
CA VAL A 654 18.31 -23.18 30.79
C VAL A 654 18.63 -24.67 30.95
N ARG A 655 18.76 -25.15 32.20
CA ARG A 655 18.98 -26.58 32.47
C ARG A 655 17.83 -27.44 31.95
N THR A 656 16.58 -27.03 32.19
CA THR A 656 15.40 -27.72 31.63
C THR A 656 15.48 -27.85 30.11
N ALA A 657 15.87 -26.78 29.40
CA ALA A 657 16.05 -26.82 27.95
C ALA A 657 17.21 -27.74 27.53
N ALA A 658 18.32 -27.74 28.28
CA ALA A 658 19.44 -28.65 28.05
C ALA A 658 19.06 -30.12 28.28
N ILE A 659 18.28 -30.42 29.32
CA ILE A 659 17.75 -31.76 29.62
C ILE A 659 16.79 -32.20 28.50
N SER A 660 15.94 -31.31 28.00
CA SER A 660 15.09 -31.60 26.84
C SER A 660 15.92 -31.99 25.61
N CYS A 661 17.01 -31.26 25.35
CA CYS A 661 17.94 -31.55 24.27
C CYS A 661 18.68 -32.89 24.48
N LEU A 662 19.10 -33.20 25.72
CA LEU A 662 19.70 -34.48 26.09
C LEU A 662 18.72 -35.64 25.88
N LEU A 663 17.48 -35.50 26.33
CA LEU A 663 16.44 -36.52 26.14
C LEU A 663 16.22 -36.79 24.65
N ALA A 664 16.12 -35.72 23.85
CA ALA A 664 15.99 -35.84 22.40
C ALA A 664 17.19 -36.53 21.76
N LEU A 665 18.41 -36.27 22.22
CA LEU A 665 19.61 -36.97 21.74
C LEU A 665 19.57 -38.46 22.08
N LEU A 666 19.22 -38.82 23.32
CA LEU A 666 19.16 -40.21 23.77
C LEU A 666 18.05 -41.02 23.08
N HIS A 667 16.90 -40.41 22.78
CA HIS A 667 15.81 -41.07 22.06
C HIS A 667 15.92 -40.99 20.54
N GLY A 668 16.59 -39.96 20.03
CA GLY A 668 16.60 -39.59 18.61
C GLY A 668 17.44 -40.48 17.71
N GLY A 669 18.22 -41.42 18.26
CA GLY A 669 19.02 -42.36 17.48
C GLY A 669 20.30 -41.79 16.85
N ALA A 670 20.64 -40.54 17.15
CA ALA A 670 21.89 -39.88 16.71
C ALA A 670 23.13 -40.25 17.56
N ILE A 671 22.94 -41.02 18.63
CA ILE A 671 24.02 -41.45 19.51
C ILE A 671 23.99 -42.96 19.70
N THR A 672 25.16 -43.58 19.69
CA THR A 672 25.30 -45.02 19.89
C THR A 672 25.43 -45.37 21.38
N PRO A 673 25.03 -46.59 21.81
CA PRO A 673 25.24 -47.05 23.18
C PRO A 673 26.71 -46.95 23.64
N ALA A 674 27.67 -47.27 22.77
CA ALA A 674 29.09 -47.18 23.09
C ALA A 674 29.52 -45.74 23.45
N GLN A 675 29.01 -44.75 22.72
CA GLN A 675 29.31 -43.34 22.98
C GLN A 675 28.69 -42.84 24.28
N VAL A 676 27.45 -43.26 24.59
CA VAL A 676 26.82 -42.96 25.88
C VAL A 676 27.62 -43.56 27.02
N LEU A 677 28.11 -44.80 26.87
CA LEU A 677 28.93 -45.48 27.87
C LEU A 677 30.25 -44.75 28.12
N CYS A 678 30.92 -44.25 27.07
CA CYS A 678 32.18 -43.50 27.20
C CYS A 678 32.04 -42.19 28.01
N VAL A 679 30.86 -41.58 28.01
CA VAL A 679 30.61 -40.29 28.70
C VAL A 679 29.76 -40.43 29.96
N GLU A 680 29.33 -41.63 30.32
CA GLU A 680 28.39 -41.88 31.41
C GLU A 680 28.90 -41.31 32.74
N GLU A 681 30.17 -41.54 33.10
CA GLU A 681 30.75 -41.06 34.36
C GLU A 681 30.67 -39.53 34.50
N LYS A 682 30.75 -38.80 33.39
CA LYS A 682 30.64 -37.33 33.35
C LYS A 682 29.19 -36.87 33.33
N LEU A 683 28.31 -37.63 32.67
CA LEU A 683 26.90 -37.28 32.46
C LEU A 683 26.04 -37.58 33.69
N SER A 684 26.29 -38.69 34.39
CA SER A 684 25.48 -39.16 35.50
C SER A 684 25.40 -38.15 36.67
N PRO A 685 26.48 -37.53 37.16
CA PRO A 685 26.38 -36.56 38.26
C PRO A 685 25.46 -35.36 37.97
N PRO A 686 25.63 -34.59 36.87
CA PRO A 686 24.72 -33.47 36.58
C PRO A 686 23.30 -33.96 36.27
N LEU A 687 23.14 -35.11 35.60
CA LEU A 687 21.83 -35.67 35.30
C LEU A 687 21.05 -36.07 36.56
N LEU A 688 21.69 -36.79 37.49
CA LEU A 688 21.06 -37.18 38.75
C LEU A 688 20.75 -35.96 39.63
N SER A 689 21.63 -34.95 39.65
CA SER A 689 21.36 -33.70 40.37
C SER A 689 20.10 -32.96 39.86
N ALA A 690 19.79 -33.09 38.56
CA ALA A 690 18.61 -32.47 37.96
C ALA A 690 17.30 -33.15 38.34
N LEU A 691 17.33 -34.34 38.97
CA LEU A 691 16.14 -34.97 39.52
C LEU A 691 15.56 -34.13 40.67
N GLU A 692 16.38 -33.35 41.37
CA GLU A 692 15.99 -32.53 42.53
C GLU A 692 15.58 -31.09 42.15
N GLU A 693 15.33 -30.81 40.86
CA GLU A 693 14.87 -29.49 40.41
C GLU A 693 13.51 -29.08 40.98
N ASP A 694 13.31 -27.78 41.23
CA ASP A 694 12.02 -27.25 41.69
C ASP A 694 10.91 -27.44 40.64
N SER A 695 11.28 -27.40 39.35
CA SER A 695 10.32 -27.53 38.24
C SER A 695 9.90 -28.98 38.01
N GLN A 696 8.58 -29.24 38.06
CA GLN A 696 8.01 -30.55 37.69
C GLN A 696 8.47 -31.00 36.30
N MET A 697 8.47 -30.11 35.30
CA MET A 697 8.89 -30.43 33.94
C MET A 697 10.36 -30.85 33.89
N ALA A 698 11.24 -30.16 34.61
CA ALA A 698 12.65 -30.51 34.68
C ALA A 698 12.86 -31.91 35.27
N ARG A 699 12.19 -32.21 36.41
CA ARG A 699 12.24 -33.53 37.03
C ARG A 699 11.72 -34.63 36.11
N LEU A 700 10.59 -34.39 35.44
CA LEU A 700 10.00 -35.33 34.49
C LEU A 700 10.94 -35.64 33.33
N LEU A 701 11.48 -34.62 32.66
CA LEU A 701 12.40 -34.80 31.54
C LEU A 701 13.71 -35.46 31.98
N THR A 702 14.16 -35.20 33.21
CA THR A 702 15.33 -35.85 33.80
C THR A 702 15.08 -37.33 34.05
N CYS A 703 13.97 -37.71 34.69
CA CYS A 703 13.58 -39.11 34.87
C CYS A 703 13.49 -39.86 33.55
N ARG A 704 12.94 -39.22 32.50
CA ARG A 704 12.89 -39.78 31.15
C ARG A 704 14.29 -39.94 30.54
N SER A 705 15.18 -38.98 30.76
CA SER A 705 16.57 -39.05 30.27
C SER A 705 17.35 -40.17 30.94
N VAL A 706 17.17 -40.36 32.26
CA VAL A 706 17.74 -41.51 32.99
C VAL A 706 17.17 -42.82 32.46
N SER A 707 15.86 -42.90 32.23
CA SER A 707 15.21 -44.09 31.63
C SER A 707 15.78 -44.42 30.25
N ALA A 708 15.96 -43.39 29.41
CA ALA A 708 16.53 -43.53 28.07
C ALA A 708 17.99 -44.03 28.14
N MET A 709 18.80 -43.46 29.04
CA MET A 709 20.17 -43.87 29.27
C MET A 709 20.24 -45.34 29.72
N ILE A 710 19.42 -45.75 30.71
CA ILE A 710 19.37 -47.14 31.17
C ILE A 710 18.93 -48.08 30.03
N LYS A 711 17.93 -47.70 29.22
CA LYS A 711 17.52 -48.49 28.05
C LYS A 711 18.67 -48.70 27.06
N LEU A 712 19.50 -47.69 26.84
CA LEU A 712 20.60 -47.74 25.87
C LEU A 712 21.80 -48.54 26.39
N VAL A 713 22.23 -48.30 27.63
CA VAL A 713 23.52 -48.81 28.14
C VAL A 713 23.42 -49.63 29.41
N GLY A 714 22.24 -49.80 30.01
CA GLY A 714 22.03 -50.48 31.30
C GLY A 714 22.82 -51.79 31.45
N PRO A 715 22.67 -52.77 30.54
CA PRO A 715 23.40 -54.04 30.58
C PRO A 715 24.92 -53.94 30.45
N SER A 716 25.43 -52.79 30.05
CA SER A 716 26.86 -52.49 29.88
C SER A 716 27.41 -51.56 30.96
N LEU A 717 26.57 -51.07 31.88
CA LEU A 717 27.00 -50.23 33.00
C LEU A 717 27.65 -51.07 34.08
N HIS A 718 28.68 -50.50 34.71
CA HIS A 718 29.30 -51.10 35.89
C HIS A 718 28.27 -51.18 37.04
N PRO A 719 28.22 -52.27 37.83
CA PRO A 719 27.30 -52.40 38.96
C PRO A 719 27.30 -51.22 39.93
N GLU A 720 28.45 -50.60 40.19
CA GLU A 720 28.54 -49.40 41.04
C GLU A 720 27.83 -48.18 40.45
N ALA A 721 27.85 -47.98 39.13
CA ALA A 721 27.14 -46.87 38.48
C ALA A 721 25.63 -47.07 38.59
N LEU A 722 25.16 -48.29 38.30
CA LEU A 722 23.75 -48.68 38.51
C LEU A 722 23.32 -48.47 39.97
N ASN A 723 24.16 -48.85 40.93
CA ASN A 723 23.87 -48.69 42.37
C ASN A 723 23.85 -47.23 42.85
N LYS A 724 24.39 -46.28 42.07
CA LYS A 724 24.24 -44.83 42.33
C LYS A 724 22.96 -44.24 41.75
N ILE A 725 22.38 -44.85 40.71
CA ILE A 725 21.20 -44.32 40.00
C ILE A 725 19.90 -44.65 40.72
N TYR A 726 19.68 -45.90 41.12
CA TYR A 726 18.39 -46.32 41.68
C TYR A 726 17.99 -45.59 42.98
N PRO A 727 18.90 -45.21 43.91
CA PRO A 727 18.50 -44.49 45.12
C PRO A 727 17.91 -43.12 44.79
N GLU A 728 18.46 -42.44 43.78
CA GLU A 728 17.97 -41.14 43.33
C GLU A 728 16.60 -41.24 42.65
N LEU A 729 16.34 -42.34 41.93
CA LEU A 729 15.01 -42.64 41.38
C LEU A 729 13.99 -42.97 42.47
N LEU A 730 14.38 -43.70 43.52
CA LEU A 730 13.50 -44.01 44.66
C LEU A 730 13.02 -42.73 45.36
N LYS A 731 13.89 -41.73 45.52
CA LYS A 731 13.50 -40.41 46.07
C LYS A 731 12.44 -39.67 45.23
N ARG A 732 12.15 -40.11 43.99
CA ARG A 732 11.10 -39.54 43.13
C ARG A 732 9.76 -40.24 43.26
N LEU A 733 9.67 -41.32 44.05
CA LEU A 733 8.39 -41.94 44.39
C LEU A 733 7.57 -41.08 45.37
N ASP A 734 8.24 -40.21 46.12
CA ASP A 734 7.63 -39.18 46.99
C ASP A 734 7.35 -37.84 46.26
N ASP A 735 7.47 -37.79 44.92
CA ASP A 735 7.24 -36.56 44.17
C ASP A 735 5.76 -36.15 44.20
N SER A 736 5.49 -34.85 44.21
CA SER A 736 4.12 -34.32 44.16
C SER A 736 3.44 -34.55 42.82
N SER A 737 4.21 -34.83 41.76
CA SER A 737 3.69 -35.13 40.42
C SER A 737 3.54 -36.63 40.18
N GLU A 738 2.31 -37.07 39.91
CA GLU A 738 2.00 -38.44 39.49
C GLU A 738 2.81 -38.87 38.26
N GLU A 739 2.98 -37.99 37.28
CA GLU A 739 3.76 -38.28 36.07
C GLU A 739 5.24 -38.55 36.38
N VAL A 740 5.83 -37.80 37.31
CA VAL A 740 7.23 -38.00 37.73
C VAL A 740 7.36 -39.33 38.47
N ARG A 741 6.43 -39.63 39.38
CA ARG A 741 6.37 -40.92 40.09
C ARG A 741 6.29 -42.09 39.11
N ALA A 742 5.41 -41.99 38.11
CA ALA A 742 5.21 -43.04 37.11
C ALA A 742 6.46 -43.30 36.25
N VAL A 743 7.12 -42.23 35.76
CA VAL A 743 8.37 -42.39 35.00
C VAL A 743 9.51 -42.89 35.88
N ALA A 744 9.57 -42.49 37.15
CA ALA A 744 10.56 -43.03 38.09
C ALA A 744 10.38 -44.54 38.32
N LEU A 745 9.14 -45.02 38.44
CA LEU A 745 8.84 -46.46 38.50
C LEU A 745 9.22 -47.17 37.20
N GLU A 746 8.93 -46.58 36.04
CA GLU A 746 9.39 -47.12 34.76
C GLU A 746 10.93 -47.25 34.74
N ALA A 747 11.65 -46.20 35.15
CA ALA A 747 13.10 -46.16 35.25
C ALA A 747 13.66 -47.26 36.17
N LEU A 748 13.02 -47.50 37.32
CA LEU A 748 13.39 -48.58 38.25
C LEU A 748 13.13 -49.98 37.64
N GLY A 749 12.03 -50.14 36.89
CA GLY A 749 11.78 -51.38 36.15
C GLY A 749 12.84 -51.63 35.06
N LEU A 750 13.30 -50.58 34.39
CA LEU A 750 14.39 -50.65 33.43
C LEU A 750 15.74 -50.90 34.09
N TRP A 751 15.95 -50.35 35.28
CA TRP A 751 17.13 -50.62 36.09
C TRP A 751 17.25 -52.11 36.40
N PHE A 752 16.16 -52.77 36.86
CA PHE A 752 16.14 -54.22 37.07
C PHE A 752 16.41 -55.00 35.78
N SER A 753 15.80 -54.57 34.67
CA SER A 753 15.98 -55.20 33.36
C SER A 753 17.39 -54.99 32.78
N GLY A 754 18.09 -53.94 33.24
CA GLY A 754 19.43 -53.56 32.82
C GLY A 754 20.54 -54.22 33.64
N LEU A 755 20.22 -55.02 34.66
CA LEU A 755 21.25 -55.74 35.41
C LEU A 755 21.90 -56.80 34.51
N SER A 756 23.21 -56.67 34.31
CA SER A 756 23.99 -57.61 33.50
C SER A 756 24.33 -58.87 34.28
N LYS A 757 24.90 -59.88 33.60
CA LYS A 757 25.43 -61.09 34.26
C LYS A 757 26.58 -60.79 35.25
N GLU A 758 27.20 -59.61 35.14
CA GLU A 758 28.29 -59.17 36.03
C GLU A 758 27.76 -58.62 37.36
N TYR A 759 26.45 -58.33 37.45
CA TYR A 759 25.81 -57.92 38.69
C TYR A 759 25.59 -59.15 39.59
N SER A 760 26.46 -59.37 40.58
CA SER A 760 26.30 -60.45 41.56
C SER A 760 25.21 -60.09 42.58
N PRO A 761 24.08 -60.83 42.63
CA PRO A 761 23.02 -60.59 43.60
C PRO A 761 23.50 -60.75 45.05
N GLU A 762 24.48 -61.62 45.29
CA GLU A 762 25.02 -61.89 46.63
C GLU A 762 25.91 -60.75 47.13
N LEU A 763 26.80 -60.22 46.27
CA LEU A 763 27.67 -59.10 46.61
C LEU A 763 26.89 -57.78 46.75
N CYS A 764 25.81 -57.62 45.99
CA CYS A 764 24.93 -56.45 46.02
C CYS A 764 23.64 -56.67 46.83
N ALA A 765 23.58 -57.71 47.67
CA ALA A 765 22.38 -58.06 48.43
C ALA A 765 21.86 -56.89 49.29
N GLY A 766 22.75 -56.05 49.85
CA GLY A 766 22.34 -54.85 50.60
C GLY A 766 21.61 -53.81 49.75
N HIS A 767 22.03 -53.61 48.49
CA HIS A 767 21.35 -52.72 47.55
C HIS A 767 19.99 -53.28 47.14
N LEU A 768 19.93 -54.59 46.82
CA LEU A 768 18.70 -55.29 46.45
C LEU A 768 17.69 -55.31 47.61
N GLN A 769 18.15 -55.56 48.83
CA GLN A 769 17.30 -55.50 50.03
C GLN A 769 16.71 -54.09 50.20
N PHE A 770 17.54 -53.06 50.07
CA PHE A 770 17.09 -51.68 50.22
C PHE A 770 16.04 -51.29 49.15
N ILE A 771 16.28 -51.56 47.86
CA ILE A 771 15.30 -51.24 46.81
C ILE A 771 13.99 -52.03 46.98
N PHE A 772 14.05 -53.30 47.37
CA PHE A 772 12.84 -54.08 47.64
C PHE A 772 12.06 -53.54 48.83
N GLN A 773 12.72 -53.19 49.93
CA GLN A 773 12.05 -52.60 51.09
C GLN A 773 11.37 -51.27 50.75
N GLN A 774 12.04 -50.39 49.97
CA GLN A 774 11.44 -49.12 49.56
C GLN A 774 10.27 -49.32 48.59
N LEU A 775 10.39 -50.20 47.59
CA LEU A 775 9.27 -50.49 46.69
C LEU A 775 8.10 -51.14 47.43
N LEU A 776 8.35 -52.06 48.36
CA LEU A 776 7.30 -52.67 49.19
C LEU A 776 6.60 -51.65 50.11
N LEU A 777 7.27 -50.57 50.50
CA LEU A 777 6.63 -49.44 51.19
C LEU A 777 5.61 -48.75 50.26
N HIS A 778 6.01 -48.45 49.02
CA HIS A 778 5.13 -47.83 48.02
C HIS A 778 4.11 -48.82 47.41
N LEU A 779 4.24 -50.12 47.63
CA LEU A 779 3.19 -51.10 47.29
C LEU A 779 1.96 -50.90 48.19
N ASP A 780 2.13 -50.24 49.34
CA ASP A 780 1.07 -49.79 50.22
C ASP A 780 0.81 -48.28 50.08
N ASP A 781 1.02 -47.69 48.90
CA ASP A 781 0.67 -46.28 48.59
C ASP A 781 -0.86 -46.07 48.59
N PRO A 782 -1.41 -44.91 49.01
CA PRO A 782 -2.85 -44.63 48.93
C PRO A 782 -3.42 -44.61 47.50
N ASP A 783 -2.58 -44.43 46.48
CA ASP A 783 -2.95 -44.36 45.08
C ASP A 783 -2.85 -45.75 44.41
N SER A 784 -3.99 -46.32 44.00
CA SER A 784 -4.03 -47.64 43.37
C SER A 784 -3.23 -47.72 42.07
N ALA A 785 -3.09 -46.62 41.32
CA ALA A 785 -2.29 -46.62 40.09
C ALA A 785 -0.79 -46.78 40.39
N VAL A 786 -0.31 -46.17 41.47
CA VAL A 786 1.07 -46.35 41.96
C VAL A 786 1.27 -47.76 42.46
N GLN A 787 0.33 -48.30 43.24
CA GLN A 787 0.39 -49.69 43.72
C GLN A 787 0.51 -50.70 42.58
N ASP A 788 -0.30 -50.56 41.52
CA ASP A 788 -0.24 -51.43 40.35
C ASP A 788 1.11 -51.30 39.63
N GLN A 789 1.64 -50.08 39.43
CA GLN A 789 2.95 -49.88 38.80
C GLN A 789 4.11 -50.44 39.63
N VAL A 790 4.09 -50.23 40.96
CA VAL A 790 5.09 -50.77 41.89
C VAL A 790 5.06 -52.30 41.86
N LEU A 791 3.87 -52.91 41.85
CA LEU A 791 3.72 -54.36 41.72
C LEU A 791 4.41 -54.88 40.45
N GLU A 792 4.19 -54.23 39.30
CA GLU A 792 4.83 -54.62 38.05
C GLU A 792 6.36 -54.43 38.07
N VAL A 793 6.88 -53.39 38.74
CA VAL A 793 8.32 -53.20 38.93
C VAL A 793 8.91 -54.31 39.83
N LEU A 794 8.24 -54.65 40.94
CA LEU A 794 8.66 -55.74 41.83
C LEU A 794 8.63 -57.10 41.14
N LYS A 795 7.63 -57.36 40.27
CA LYS A 795 7.60 -58.56 39.42
C LYS A 795 8.81 -58.61 38.48
N LYS A 796 9.17 -57.50 37.83
CA LYS A 796 10.37 -57.41 36.99
C LYS A 796 11.66 -57.64 37.78
N GLY A 797 11.73 -57.16 39.03
CA GLY A 797 12.87 -57.37 39.92
C GLY A 797 12.93 -58.76 40.55
N SER A 798 11.83 -59.52 40.53
CA SER A 798 11.75 -60.83 41.21
C SER A 798 12.78 -61.87 40.74
N PRO A 799 13.17 -61.98 39.45
CA PRO A 799 14.15 -62.96 39.01
C PRO A 799 15.58 -62.65 39.49
N VAL A 800 15.85 -61.40 39.90
CA VAL A 800 17.20 -60.95 40.28
C VAL A 800 17.65 -61.58 41.60
N HIS A 801 16.75 -61.67 42.59
CA HIS A 801 17.02 -62.33 43.87
C HIS A 801 15.73 -62.81 44.55
N LEU A 802 15.15 -63.88 44.00
CA LEU A 802 13.86 -64.47 44.40
C LEU A 802 13.71 -64.67 45.91
N SER A 803 14.68 -65.29 46.56
CA SER A 803 14.62 -65.63 47.99
C SER A 803 14.60 -64.40 48.91
N LEU A 804 15.36 -63.35 48.56
CA LEU A 804 15.40 -62.10 49.30
C LEU A 804 14.09 -61.35 49.15
N LEU A 805 13.58 -61.17 47.93
CA LEU A 805 12.30 -60.50 47.70
C LEU A 805 11.15 -61.23 48.41
N LYS A 806 11.13 -62.57 48.37
CA LYS A 806 10.13 -63.37 49.11
C LYS A 806 10.18 -63.08 50.60
N THR A 807 11.38 -63.12 51.20
CA THR A 807 11.59 -62.88 52.64
C THR A 807 11.14 -61.47 53.04
N GLU A 808 11.51 -60.45 52.26
CA GLU A 808 11.11 -59.06 52.52
C GLU A 808 9.60 -58.86 52.35
N THR A 809 8.98 -59.50 51.34
CA THR A 809 7.52 -59.43 51.10
C THR A 809 6.73 -60.07 52.25
N GLU A 810 7.15 -61.26 52.71
CA GLU A 810 6.55 -61.94 53.88
C GLU A 810 6.69 -61.08 55.15
N ALA A 811 7.82 -60.39 55.33
CA ALA A 811 8.10 -59.57 56.51
C ALA A 811 7.23 -58.30 56.62
N VAL A 812 6.66 -57.82 55.51
CA VAL A 812 5.81 -56.62 55.47
C VAL A 812 4.34 -56.91 55.19
N ARG A 813 3.99 -58.11 54.70
CA ARG A 813 2.63 -58.51 54.33
C ARG A 813 1.58 -58.13 55.38
N ASP A 814 1.80 -58.51 56.62
CA ASP A 814 0.84 -58.31 57.72
C ASP A 814 0.92 -56.88 58.33
N LYS A 815 1.86 -56.06 57.86
CA LYS A 815 2.06 -54.66 58.27
C LYS A 815 1.42 -53.66 57.30
N GLN A 816 1.13 -54.07 56.07
CA GLN A 816 0.50 -53.22 55.05
C GLN A 816 -1.01 -53.05 55.31
N ARG A 817 -1.60 -51.95 54.84
CA ARG A 817 -3.03 -51.66 54.99
C ARG A 817 -3.91 -52.69 54.27
N CYS A 818 -3.44 -53.24 53.16
CA CYS A 818 -4.11 -54.29 52.40
C CYS A 818 -3.11 -55.35 51.91
N PRO A 819 -3.24 -56.64 52.29
CA PRO A 819 -2.28 -57.67 51.91
C PRO A 819 -2.40 -58.11 50.44
N MET A 820 -3.45 -57.70 49.71
CA MET A 820 -3.75 -58.20 48.36
C MET A 820 -2.59 -58.05 47.37
N TYR A 821 -1.87 -56.92 47.40
CA TYR A 821 -0.75 -56.71 46.48
C TYR A 821 0.48 -57.56 46.85
N CYS A 822 0.77 -57.73 48.15
CA CYS A 822 1.77 -58.69 48.61
C CYS A 822 1.41 -60.12 48.23
N ASP A 823 0.14 -60.51 48.38
CA ASP A 823 -0.35 -61.85 48.01
C ASP A 823 -0.16 -62.09 46.50
N ARG A 824 -0.56 -61.13 45.65
CA ARG A 824 -0.33 -61.18 44.19
C ARG A 824 1.15 -61.28 43.84
N LEU A 825 2.04 -60.61 44.58
CA LEU A 825 3.49 -60.68 44.37
C LEU A 825 4.05 -62.05 44.80
N LEU A 826 3.64 -62.57 45.95
CA LEU A 826 4.03 -63.89 46.44
C LEU A 826 3.54 -65.01 45.50
N GLU A 827 2.32 -64.92 44.97
CA GLU A 827 1.80 -65.83 43.94
C GLU A 827 2.68 -65.81 42.68
N HIS A 828 3.10 -64.64 42.22
CA HIS A 828 4.03 -64.51 41.09
C HIS A 828 5.39 -65.16 41.39
N ILE A 829 5.99 -64.89 42.55
CA ILE A 829 7.26 -65.49 42.97
C ILE A 829 7.15 -67.02 43.04
N LEU A 830 6.06 -67.55 43.60
CA LEU A 830 5.81 -68.99 43.66
C LEU A 830 5.73 -69.61 42.26
N SER A 831 5.08 -68.93 41.31
CA SER A 831 4.97 -69.39 39.92
C SER A 831 6.33 -69.45 39.20
N LEU A 832 7.24 -68.51 39.46
CA LEU A 832 8.61 -68.53 38.93
C LEU A 832 9.44 -69.66 39.54
N THR A 833 9.24 -69.94 40.83
CA THR A 833 9.92 -71.05 41.53
C THR A 833 9.48 -72.42 40.99
N THR A 834 8.24 -72.54 40.51
CA THR A 834 7.71 -73.77 39.89
C THR A 834 8.20 -73.98 38.45
N GLN A 835 8.48 -72.89 37.73
CA GLN A 835 9.07 -72.94 36.38
C GLN A 835 10.58 -73.28 36.43
N GLN A 836 11.33 -72.77 37.40
CA GLN A 836 12.76 -73.10 37.58
C GLN A 836 13.03 -74.54 38.07
N SER A 837 11.99 -75.27 38.51
CA SER A 837 12.09 -76.68 38.93
C SER A 837 11.64 -77.67 37.83
N THR A 838 11.25 -77.17 36.65
CA THR A 838 10.82 -77.99 35.50
C THR A 838 11.72 -77.86 34.25
N GLU A 839 12.76 -77.03 34.30
CA GLU A 839 13.96 -77.06 33.42
C GLU A 839 15.13 -77.69 34.17
#